data_AF-A0AAV6QDJ4-F1
#
_entry.id   AF-A0AAV6QDJ4-F1
#
_cell.length_a   1.000
_cell.length_b   1.000
_cell.length_c   1.000
_cell.angle_alpha   90.00
_cell.angle_beta   90.00
_cell.angle_gamma   90.00
#
_symmetry.space_group_name_H-M   'P 1'
#
loop_
_entity.id
_entity.type
_entity.pdbx_description
1 polymer ?
#
loop_
_entity_poly.entity_id
_entity_poly.type
_entity_poly.pdbx_seq_one_letter_code
_entity_poly.pdbx_strand_id
1 'polypeptide(L)'
;MMCPVVFSSCCVSQCSTMVPVTLRFCLSPCVVVLQAEKVLLFSQDTNLTALLLEAKDLEARVIILSASEDEAAAMYKAARHLNMTGSGYVWMVGEREMNGKALSEAPDGLLGLQLINGKNESAHIADAVAVVAQSLQELFEKENITEPPRGCVGNTNIWRTGPLFKRVLMSSKYPDGLTGRIEFNDDGDRRFATYSILNYQQKPGRLVQVGVFNGSQVVMNPQRKIIWPGGETEKPVGYQMSTKLKIVTIHQEPFVYVKPTRNDGTCKEEYTVNGVLIKKVICTGPNGTIPGQPIVPQCCYGFCIDLLIKLAMSMNFTYEVHLVADGKFGTQERVNNSNKKEWNGMMGELLGGLADMIVAPLTINNERAQYIEFSKPFKYQGLTILVKKEIPRSTLDSFMQPFQSTLWLLVGLSVHVVAVMLYLLDRFSPFGRFKVNSEEEEEDALTLSSAMWFSWGVLLNSGIGEGAPRSFSARILGMVWAGFAMIIVASYTANLAAFLVLDRPEERITGINDPRLRNPSDKFIYATVKQSSVDIYFRRQVELSTMYRHMEKHNYESAAEAIQAVRDNKLHAFIWDSAVLEFEASQKCDLVTTGELFFRSGFGIGMRKDSPWKQNVSLAILSSHENGFMEDLDKTWVRYQECDSRSNAPATLTFENMAGVFMLVAGGIVAGIFLIFIEIAYKRHKDARRKQMQLAFAAVNVWRKNLQPYPTDITGQLNLSDPSVSTVV
;
A
#
# COMPACT_ATOMS: atom_id res chain seq x y z
N MET A 1 -11.24 -34.41 -35.86
CA MET A 1 -9.89 -35.01 -36.01
C MET A 1 -9.43 -35.49 -34.65
N MET A 2 -9.47 -36.81 -34.39
CA MET A 2 -8.89 -37.39 -33.19
C MET A 2 -7.40 -37.63 -33.47
N CYS A 3 -6.52 -36.86 -32.83
CA CYS A 3 -5.08 -37.15 -32.81
C CYS A 3 -4.81 -38.27 -31.78
N PRO A 4 -3.80 -39.12 -32.03
CA PRO A 4 -3.53 -40.31 -31.24
C PRO A 4 -2.95 -39.99 -29.85
N VAL A 5 -3.43 -40.69 -28.83
CA VAL A 5 -2.81 -40.74 -27.50
C VAL A 5 -1.93 -41.99 -27.46
N VAL A 6 -0.62 -41.82 -27.32
CA VAL A 6 0.32 -42.92 -27.11
C VAL A 6 0.46 -43.11 -25.60
N PHE A 7 -0.09 -44.19 -25.06
CA PHE A 7 0.24 -44.66 -23.72
C PHE A 7 1.53 -45.48 -23.80
N SER A 8 2.68 -44.90 -23.41
CA SER A 8 3.86 -45.70 -23.07
C SER A 8 3.72 -46.20 -21.64
N SER A 9 3.94 -47.49 -21.44
CA SER A 9 3.97 -48.18 -20.16
C SER A 9 5.15 -47.74 -19.27
N CYS A 10 5.20 -46.48 -18.86
CA CYS A 10 6.23 -45.97 -17.96
C CYS A 10 5.58 -45.33 -16.73
N CYS A 11 5.31 -46.15 -15.70
CA CYS A 11 5.30 -45.71 -14.29
C CYS A 11 5.00 -46.87 -13.32
N VAL A 12 5.66 -48.03 -13.45
CA VAL A 12 5.69 -49.01 -12.34
C VAL A 12 7.05 -49.69 -12.29
N SER A 13 8.07 -48.97 -11.84
CA SER A 13 9.11 -49.48 -10.93
C SER A 13 10.20 -48.42 -10.75
N GLN A 14 10.47 -48.09 -9.49
CA GLN A 14 11.59 -47.24 -9.01
C GLN A 14 11.61 -45.78 -9.47
N CYS A 15 11.02 -44.89 -8.65
CA CYS A 15 11.52 -43.52 -8.49
C CYS A 15 11.22 -42.99 -7.08
N SER A 16 12.06 -43.36 -6.12
CA SER A 16 12.28 -42.55 -4.93
C SER A 16 13.24 -41.43 -5.29
N THR A 17 12.74 -40.27 -5.78
CA THR A 17 13.40 -38.95 -5.65
C THR A 17 12.56 -37.85 -6.32
N MET A 18 12.30 -36.78 -5.57
CA MET A 18 11.64 -35.54 -5.98
C MET A 18 12.49 -34.73 -6.97
N VAL A 19 11.95 -34.30 -8.13
CA VAL A 19 12.14 -32.96 -8.77
C VAL A 19 11.07 -32.77 -9.86
N PRO A 20 10.37 -31.62 -9.97
CA PRO A 20 9.59 -31.29 -11.17
C PRO A 20 10.52 -30.73 -12.25
N VAL A 21 10.82 -31.51 -13.29
CA VAL A 21 11.61 -31.04 -14.44
C VAL A 21 10.65 -30.70 -15.58
N THR A 22 10.53 -29.40 -15.87
CA THR A 22 9.89 -28.89 -17.09
C THR A 22 10.90 -28.99 -18.24
N LEU A 23 10.77 -29.98 -19.12
CA LEU A 23 11.57 -30.08 -20.34
C LEU A 23 10.76 -29.55 -21.53
N ARG A 24 11.16 -28.38 -22.04
CA ARG A 24 10.74 -27.85 -23.34
C ARG A 24 11.57 -28.53 -24.43
N PHE A 25 10.92 -29.20 -25.38
CA PHE A 25 11.44 -29.36 -26.73
C PHE A 25 10.35 -28.97 -27.74
N CYS A 26 10.65 -27.93 -28.51
CA CYS A 26 9.86 -27.46 -29.64
C CYS A 26 10.42 -28.14 -30.89
N LEU A 27 9.59 -28.87 -31.64
CA LEU A 27 9.64 -29.08 -33.11
C LEU A 27 8.64 -30.20 -33.50
N SER A 28 7.37 -29.84 -33.70
CA SER A 28 6.38 -30.43 -34.63
C SER A 28 4.96 -30.03 -34.20
N PRO A 29 4.05 -29.62 -35.13
CA PRO A 29 2.69 -29.28 -34.77
C PRO A 29 1.87 -30.57 -34.57
N CYS A 30 0.98 -30.58 -33.58
CA CYS A 30 0.13 -31.72 -33.18
C CYS A 30 0.76 -32.76 -32.22
N VAL A 31 1.35 -32.31 -31.11
CA VAL A 31 1.29 -33.07 -29.85
C VAL A 31 0.19 -32.45 -29.01
N VAL A 32 -0.92 -33.16 -28.81
CA VAL A 32 -1.92 -32.76 -27.80
C VAL A 32 -1.29 -33.05 -26.45
N VAL A 33 -0.74 -32.03 -25.80
CA VAL A 33 -0.29 -32.13 -24.41
C VAL A 33 -1.56 -32.27 -23.56
N LEU A 34 -1.82 -33.46 -23.03
CA LEU A 34 -2.86 -33.67 -22.03
C LEU A 34 -2.43 -32.93 -20.75
N GLN A 35 -3.00 -31.75 -20.53
CA GLN A 35 -2.83 -31.01 -19.29
C GLN A 35 -3.85 -31.56 -18.28
N ALA A 36 -3.39 -32.42 -17.37
CA ALA A 36 -4.22 -32.91 -16.27
C ALA A 36 -4.45 -31.77 -15.27
N GLU A 37 -5.72 -31.53 -14.90
CA GLU A 37 -6.06 -30.52 -13.88
C GLU A 37 -5.42 -30.87 -12.53
N LYS A 38 -5.48 -32.16 -12.14
CA LYS A 38 -4.87 -32.67 -10.92
C LYS A 38 -4.51 -34.14 -11.06
N VAL A 39 -3.40 -34.56 -10.45
CA VAL A 39 -3.01 -35.96 -10.32
C VAL A 39 -3.21 -36.39 -8.87
N LEU A 40 -4.07 -37.38 -8.66
CA LEU A 40 -4.39 -37.93 -7.35
C LEU A 40 -3.75 -39.32 -7.22
N LEU A 41 -2.76 -39.43 -6.33
CA LEU A 41 -2.11 -40.69 -6.02
C LEU A 41 -2.86 -41.36 -4.86
N PHE A 42 -3.11 -42.66 -4.98
CA PHE A 42 -3.80 -43.43 -3.96
C PHE A 42 -3.05 -44.74 -3.67
N SER A 43 -3.25 -45.27 -2.47
CA SER A 43 -2.70 -46.56 -2.01
C SER A 43 -3.80 -47.38 -1.33
N GLN A 44 -3.51 -48.63 -0.97
CA GLN A 44 -4.51 -49.53 -0.37
C GLN A 44 -5.12 -49.00 0.93
N ASP A 45 -4.40 -48.17 1.69
CA ASP A 45 -4.87 -47.59 2.96
C ASP A 45 -5.64 -46.26 2.79
N THR A 46 -5.69 -45.71 1.57
CA THR A 46 -6.36 -44.42 1.34
C THR A 46 -7.87 -44.55 1.34
N ASN A 47 -8.57 -43.61 1.99
CA ASN A 47 -10.01 -43.54 1.92
C ASN A 47 -10.45 -43.01 0.54
N LEU A 48 -10.79 -43.94 -0.36
CA LEU A 48 -11.17 -43.65 -1.75
C LEU A 48 -12.35 -42.66 -1.86
N THR A 49 -13.27 -42.65 -0.89
CA THR A 49 -14.41 -41.73 -0.92
C THR A 49 -14.01 -40.28 -0.71
N ALA A 50 -13.06 -40.01 0.20
CA ALA A 50 -12.55 -38.65 0.41
C ALA A 50 -11.79 -38.14 -0.82
N LEU A 51 -10.99 -39.01 -1.44
CA LEU A 51 -10.24 -38.70 -2.66
C LEU A 51 -11.17 -38.41 -3.85
N LEU A 52 -12.25 -39.18 -4.01
CA LEU A 52 -13.24 -38.94 -5.05
C LEU A 52 -14.11 -37.70 -4.78
N LEU A 53 -14.35 -37.34 -3.52
CA LEU A 53 -15.00 -36.06 -3.18
C LEU A 53 -14.14 -34.87 -3.63
N GLU A 54 -12.83 -34.92 -3.36
CA GLU A 54 -11.88 -33.92 -3.85
C GLU A 54 -11.85 -33.87 -5.39
N ALA A 55 -11.89 -35.03 -6.05
CA ALA A 55 -11.94 -35.11 -7.52
C ALA A 55 -13.26 -34.56 -8.09
N LYS A 56 -14.38 -34.71 -7.36
CA LYS A 56 -15.70 -34.25 -7.80
C LYS A 56 -15.81 -32.72 -7.83
N ASP A 57 -15.08 -32.05 -6.95
CA ASP A 57 -15.00 -30.59 -6.86
C ASP A 57 -14.18 -29.95 -8.00
N LEU A 58 -13.44 -30.75 -8.77
CA LEU A 58 -12.70 -30.30 -9.95
C LEU A 58 -13.62 -30.01 -11.15
N GLU A 59 -13.14 -29.18 -12.07
CA GLU A 59 -13.89 -28.77 -13.27
C GLU A 59 -13.90 -29.85 -14.35
N ALA A 60 -12.82 -30.64 -14.45
CA ALA A 60 -12.70 -31.75 -15.38
C ALA A 60 -13.66 -32.89 -15.04
N ARG A 61 -14.33 -33.42 -16.07
CA ARG A 61 -15.23 -34.59 -15.96
C ARG A 61 -14.68 -35.83 -16.65
N VAL A 62 -13.49 -35.73 -17.22
CA VAL A 62 -12.76 -36.88 -17.79
C VAL A 62 -11.82 -37.44 -16.73
N ILE A 63 -11.97 -38.73 -16.44
CA ILE A 63 -11.20 -39.44 -15.43
C ILE A 63 -10.40 -40.53 -16.14
N ILE A 64 -9.09 -40.51 -15.93
CA ILE A 64 -8.17 -41.56 -16.39
C ILE A 64 -7.74 -42.34 -15.16
N LEU A 65 -8.02 -43.64 -15.14
CA LEU A 65 -7.67 -44.53 -14.03
C LEU A 65 -6.69 -45.61 -14.53
N SER A 66 -5.61 -45.79 -13.78
CA SER A 66 -4.76 -46.97 -13.89
C SER A 66 -4.55 -47.56 -12.50
N ALA A 67 -4.86 -48.84 -12.34
CA ALA A 67 -4.90 -49.53 -11.06
C ALA A 67 -4.76 -51.05 -11.23
N SER A 68 -4.56 -51.78 -10.14
CA SER A 68 -4.76 -53.23 -10.15
C SER A 68 -6.25 -53.60 -10.28
N GLU A 69 -6.54 -54.86 -10.59
CA GLU A 69 -7.91 -55.35 -10.78
C GLU A 69 -8.79 -55.14 -9.54
N ASP A 70 -8.28 -55.50 -8.35
CA ASP A 70 -9.04 -55.37 -7.10
C ASP A 70 -9.25 -53.88 -6.71
N GLU A 71 -8.26 -53.02 -6.96
CA GLU A 71 -8.36 -51.57 -6.71
C GLU A 71 -9.36 -50.90 -7.66
N ALA A 72 -9.36 -51.28 -8.94
CA ALA A 72 -10.32 -50.77 -9.92
C ALA A 72 -11.76 -51.11 -9.52
N ALA A 73 -12.01 -52.34 -9.05
CA ALA A 73 -13.33 -52.75 -8.57
C ALA A 73 -13.79 -51.89 -7.36
N ALA A 74 -12.89 -51.65 -6.41
CA ALA A 74 -13.18 -50.78 -5.26
C ALA A 74 -13.46 -49.33 -5.69
N MET A 75 -12.69 -48.81 -6.64
CA MET A 75 -12.86 -47.46 -7.20
C MET A 75 -14.21 -47.30 -7.92
N TYR A 76 -14.61 -48.25 -8.77
CA TYR A 76 -15.91 -48.19 -9.44
C TYR A 76 -17.07 -48.22 -8.44
N LYS A 77 -16.97 -49.05 -7.39
CA LYS A 77 -17.98 -49.09 -6.32
C LYS A 77 -18.10 -47.75 -5.60
N ALA A 78 -16.98 -47.12 -5.24
CA ALA A 78 -16.97 -45.81 -4.59
C ALA A 78 -17.47 -44.69 -5.53
N ALA A 79 -17.07 -44.71 -6.80
CA ALA A 79 -17.53 -43.77 -7.83
C ALA A 79 -19.04 -43.87 -8.08
N ARG A 80 -19.61 -45.08 -8.00
CA ARG A 80 -21.06 -45.29 -8.08
C ARG A 80 -21.79 -44.69 -6.88
N HIS A 81 -21.24 -44.79 -5.67
CA HIS A 81 -21.82 -44.15 -4.48
C HIS A 81 -21.83 -42.61 -4.57
N LEU A 82 -20.82 -42.01 -5.24
CA LEU A 82 -20.71 -40.57 -5.41
C LEU A 82 -21.38 -40.02 -6.68
N ASN A 83 -22.08 -40.87 -7.43
CA ASN A 83 -22.71 -40.58 -8.72
C ASN A 83 -21.73 -40.05 -9.79
N MET A 84 -20.46 -40.44 -9.74
CA MET A 84 -19.44 -40.07 -10.74
C MET A 84 -19.46 -40.98 -11.99
N THR A 85 -20.42 -41.90 -12.07
CA THR A 85 -20.66 -42.81 -13.20
C THR A 85 -21.90 -42.41 -14.02
N GLY A 86 -22.52 -41.28 -13.69
CA GLY A 86 -23.66 -40.73 -14.39
C GLY A 86 -23.27 -39.94 -15.65
N SER A 87 -24.27 -39.29 -16.26
CA SER A 87 -24.07 -38.44 -17.43
C SER A 87 -23.07 -37.32 -17.19
N GLY A 88 -22.37 -36.93 -18.26
CA GLY A 88 -21.35 -35.88 -18.25
C GLY A 88 -19.95 -36.32 -17.79
N TYR A 89 -19.83 -37.45 -17.08
CA TYR A 89 -18.53 -38.05 -16.74
C TYR A 89 -18.03 -38.98 -17.84
N VAL A 90 -16.72 -39.06 -18.00
CA VAL A 90 -16.07 -39.99 -18.93
C VAL A 90 -14.97 -40.74 -18.19
N TRP A 91 -14.99 -42.06 -18.28
CA TRP A 91 -13.96 -42.91 -17.69
C TRP A 91 -13.14 -43.58 -18.79
N MET A 92 -11.83 -43.43 -18.69
CA MET A 92 -10.85 -44.07 -19.56
C MET A 92 -9.91 -44.92 -18.72
N VAL A 93 -9.74 -46.19 -19.10
CA VAL A 93 -8.96 -47.16 -18.33
C VAL A 93 -8.05 -48.02 -19.19
N GLY A 94 -7.06 -48.63 -18.54
CA GLY A 94 -6.18 -49.60 -19.16
C GLY A 94 -6.83 -50.98 -19.34
N GLU A 95 -6.02 -51.96 -19.76
CA GLU A 95 -6.49 -53.32 -20.04
C GLU A 95 -6.82 -54.11 -18.76
N ARG A 96 -6.13 -53.84 -17.64
CA ARG A 96 -6.25 -54.63 -16.40
C ARG A 96 -7.57 -54.33 -15.68
N GLU A 97 -8.02 -53.10 -15.78
CA GLU A 97 -9.18 -52.52 -15.13
C GLU A 97 -10.51 -52.89 -15.82
N MET A 98 -10.43 -53.63 -16.94
CA MET A 98 -11.56 -54.15 -17.71
C MET A 98 -11.71 -55.68 -17.63
N ASN A 99 -10.94 -56.34 -16.77
CA ASN A 99 -10.94 -57.80 -16.61
C ASN A 99 -11.43 -58.23 -15.22
N GLY A 100 -11.81 -59.51 -15.12
CA GLY A 100 -12.16 -60.17 -13.86
C GLY A 100 -13.20 -59.43 -13.01
N LYS A 101 -12.89 -59.20 -11.72
CA LYS A 101 -13.78 -58.53 -10.75
C LYS A 101 -14.06 -57.06 -11.09
N ALA A 102 -13.10 -56.38 -11.74
CA ALA A 102 -13.28 -54.98 -12.13
C ALA A 102 -14.41 -54.85 -13.17
N LEU A 103 -14.53 -55.80 -14.09
CA LEU A 103 -15.58 -55.80 -15.13
C LEU A 103 -16.99 -55.97 -14.56
N SER A 104 -17.16 -56.74 -13.48
CA SER A 104 -18.47 -56.88 -12.83
C SER A 104 -18.97 -55.60 -12.18
N GLU A 105 -18.05 -54.73 -11.75
CA GLU A 105 -18.37 -53.45 -11.13
C GLU A 105 -18.24 -52.26 -12.09
N ALA A 106 -17.83 -52.48 -13.34
CA ALA A 106 -17.57 -51.43 -14.31
C ALA A 106 -18.81 -50.56 -14.59
N PRO A 107 -18.64 -49.22 -14.73
CA PRO A 107 -19.74 -48.33 -15.13
C PRO A 107 -20.06 -48.45 -16.62
N ASP A 108 -21.32 -48.17 -16.99
CA ASP A 108 -21.74 -48.11 -18.39
C ASP A 108 -21.00 -47.00 -19.14
N GLY A 109 -20.65 -47.24 -20.40
CA GLY A 109 -19.90 -46.29 -21.22
C GLY A 109 -18.43 -46.12 -20.84
N LEU A 110 -17.88 -47.05 -20.05
CA LEU A 110 -16.45 -47.14 -19.76
C LEU A 110 -15.67 -47.42 -21.05
N LEU A 111 -14.69 -46.56 -21.35
CA LEU A 111 -13.76 -46.76 -22.44
C LEU A 111 -12.47 -47.37 -21.92
N GLY A 112 -11.95 -48.38 -22.61
CA GLY A 112 -10.59 -48.81 -22.34
C GLY A 112 -9.91 -49.45 -23.53
N LEU A 113 -8.65 -49.79 -23.29
CA LEU A 113 -7.72 -50.22 -24.32
C LEU A 113 -7.35 -51.68 -24.08
N GLN A 114 -7.36 -52.47 -25.16
CA GLN A 114 -6.88 -53.84 -25.14
C GLN A 114 -5.82 -54.04 -26.21
N LEU A 115 -4.67 -54.61 -25.86
CA LEU A 115 -3.62 -54.91 -26.83
C LEU A 115 -4.06 -56.04 -27.78
N ILE A 116 -3.99 -55.82 -29.09
CA ILE A 116 -4.30 -56.86 -30.09
C ILE A 116 -3.17 -57.89 -30.07
N ASN A 117 -3.53 -59.18 -30.07
CA ASN A 117 -2.62 -60.32 -29.98
C ASN A 117 -1.80 -60.41 -28.68
N GLY A 118 -2.06 -59.59 -27.65
CA GLY A 118 -1.24 -59.58 -26.42
C GLY A 118 -1.18 -60.91 -25.67
N LYS A 119 -2.20 -61.78 -25.82
CA LYS A 119 -2.22 -63.14 -25.23
C LYS A 119 -1.73 -64.24 -26.18
N ASN A 120 -1.46 -63.93 -27.45
CA ASN A 120 -1.08 -64.92 -28.45
C ASN A 120 0.44 -65.14 -28.44
N GLU A 121 0.91 -65.97 -27.52
CA GLU A 121 2.32 -66.29 -27.36
C GLU A 121 2.94 -66.86 -28.63
N SER A 122 2.20 -67.71 -29.36
CA SER A 122 2.71 -68.36 -30.59
C SER A 122 3.08 -67.35 -31.69
N ALA A 123 2.25 -66.31 -31.88
CA ALA A 123 2.52 -65.25 -32.84
C ALA A 123 3.71 -64.38 -32.41
N HIS A 124 3.79 -64.06 -31.10
CA HIS A 124 4.91 -63.31 -30.55
C HIS A 124 6.24 -64.07 -30.64
N ILE A 125 6.25 -65.39 -30.43
CA ILE A 125 7.45 -66.22 -30.55
C ILE A 125 7.95 -66.24 -32.00
N ALA A 126 7.04 -66.46 -32.97
CA ALA A 126 7.41 -66.48 -34.38
C ALA A 126 8.03 -65.15 -34.83
N ASP A 127 7.39 -64.04 -34.46
CA ASP A 127 7.87 -62.69 -34.75
C ASP A 127 9.20 -62.38 -34.04
N ALA A 128 9.34 -62.75 -32.76
CA ALA A 128 10.57 -62.51 -31.99
C ALA A 128 11.76 -63.29 -32.58
N VAL A 129 11.56 -64.54 -32.97
CA VAL A 129 12.60 -65.35 -33.63
C VAL A 129 12.99 -64.76 -34.97
N ALA A 130 12.02 -64.26 -35.76
CA ALA A 130 12.31 -63.61 -37.04
C ALA A 130 13.15 -62.34 -36.86
N VAL A 131 12.80 -61.49 -35.88
CA VAL A 131 13.55 -60.27 -35.55
C VAL A 131 14.96 -60.60 -35.07
N VAL A 132 15.11 -61.61 -34.21
CA VAL A 132 16.43 -62.08 -33.75
C VAL A 132 17.25 -62.61 -34.93
N ALA A 133 16.67 -63.43 -35.80
CA ALA A 133 17.36 -63.97 -36.98
C ALA A 133 17.88 -62.87 -37.90
N GLN A 134 17.05 -61.86 -38.19
CA GLN A 134 17.46 -60.69 -38.98
C GLN A 134 18.58 -59.91 -38.29
N SER A 135 18.43 -59.62 -36.99
CA SER A 135 19.43 -58.86 -36.24
C SER A 135 20.78 -59.58 -36.17
N LEU A 136 20.78 -60.91 -36.09
CA LEU A 136 21.99 -61.73 -36.12
C LEU A 136 22.64 -61.67 -37.49
N GLN A 137 21.86 -61.80 -38.56
CA GLN A 137 22.39 -61.68 -39.93
C GLN A 137 23.05 -60.31 -40.14
N GLU A 138 22.39 -59.22 -39.74
CA GLU A 138 22.94 -57.86 -39.83
C GLU A 138 24.20 -57.66 -38.96
N LEU A 139 24.29 -58.36 -37.82
CA LEU A 139 25.46 -58.30 -36.94
C LEU A 139 26.65 -59.04 -37.56
N PHE A 140 26.43 -60.23 -38.12
CA PHE A 140 27.47 -61.04 -38.77
C PHE A 140 28.04 -60.36 -40.02
N GLU A 141 27.24 -59.53 -40.71
CA GLU A 141 27.69 -58.77 -41.88
C GLU A 141 28.59 -57.58 -41.54
N LYS A 142 28.50 -57.03 -40.32
CA LYS A 142 29.13 -55.75 -39.97
C LYS A 142 30.43 -55.86 -39.17
N GLU A 143 30.57 -56.85 -38.29
CA GLU A 143 31.73 -56.91 -37.36
C GLU A 143 32.18 -58.34 -36.99
N ASN A 144 33.43 -58.45 -36.51
CA ASN A 144 33.97 -59.69 -35.92
C ASN A 144 33.40 -59.87 -34.50
N ILE A 145 32.50 -60.85 -34.34
CA ILE A 145 31.79 -61.13 -33.09
C ILE A 145 32.65 -62.00 -32.15
N THR A 146 32.62 -61.71 -30.85
CA THR A 146 33.17 -62.61 -29.81
C THR A 146 32.11 -63.59 -29.34
N GLU A 147 32.47 -64.84 -29.04
CA GLU A 147 31.50 -65.80 -28.49
C GLU A 147 30.98 -65.33 -27.11
N PRO A 148 29.68 -65.53 -26.81
CA PRO A 148 29.17 -65.31 -25.46
C PRO A 148 29.82 -66.28 -24.47
N PRO A 149 29.98 -65.88 -23.19
CA PRO A 149 30.61 -66.71 -22.16
C PRO A 149 29.84 -68.04 -21.97
N ARG A 150 30.57 -69.17 -22.03
CA ARG A 150 30.00 -70.52 -21.84
C ARG A 150 29.88 -70.82 -20.34
N GLY A 151 28.69 -70.58 -19.78
CA GLY A 151 28.39 -70.84 -18.36
C GLY A 151 28.83 -69.72 -17.41
N CYS A 152 28.36 -69.77 -16.17
CA CYS A 152 28.54 -68.68 -15.20
C CYS A 152 29.86 -68.76 -14.40
N VAL A 153 30.62 -69.84 -14.51
CA VAL A 153 31.81 -70.09 -13.67
C VAL A 153 33.09 -69.65 -14.40
N GLY A 154 33.88 -68.78 -13.77
CA GLY A 154 35.23 -68.43 -14.24
C GLY A 154 35.32 -67.22 -15.18
N ASN A 155 34.20 -66.54 -15.48
CA ASN A 155 34.20 -65.36 -16.35
C ASN A 155 33.55 -64.16 -15.63
N THR A 156 34.36 -63.16 -15.26
CA THR A 156 33.91 -61.93 -14.61
C THR A 156 33.69 -60.77 -15.58
N ASN A 157 34.11 -60.94 -16.85
CA ASN A 157 34.01 -59.89 -17.85
C ASN A 157 32.66 -59.94 -18.57
N ILE A 158 32.06 -58.77 -18.80
CA ILE A 158 30.87 -58.63 -19.64
C ILE A 158 31.18 -59.02 -21.09
N TRP A 159 30.19 -59.63 -21.76
CA TRP A 159 30.30 -59.96 -23.17
C TRP A 159 30.42 -58.67 -24.02
N ARG A 160 31.61 -58.44 -24.61
CA ARG A 160 31.93 -57.19 -25.33
C ARG A 160 30.97 -56.91 -26.49
N THR A 161 30.51 -57.95 -27.18
CA THR A 161 29.60 -57.81 -28.33
C THR A 161 28.11 -57.70 -27.91
N GLY A 162 27.77 -57.94 -26.65
CA GLY A 162 26.39 -57.90 -26.15
C GLY A 162 25.69 -56.55 -26.32
N PRO A 163 26.29 -55.41 -25.90
CA PRO A 163 25.69 -54.10 -26.11
C PRO A 163 25.51 -53.73 -27.58
N LEU A 164 26.43 -54.18 -28.45
CA LEU A 164 26.32 -53.98 -29.89
C LEU A 164 25.15 -54.79 -30.46
N PHE A 165 25.03 -56.07 -30.07
CA PHE A 165 23.90 -56.90 -30.46
C PHE A 165 22.57 -56.28 -30.02
N LYS A 166 22.47 -55.78 -28.77
CA LYS A 166 21.29 -55.05 -28.30
C LYS A 166 20.99 -53.83 -29.18
N ARG A 167 21.99 -53.06 -29.58
CA ARG A 167 21.81 -51.89 -30.46
C ARG A 167 21.30 -52.30 -31.85
N VAL A 168 21.87 -53.34 -32.44
CA VAL A 168 21.43 -53.87 -33.75
C VAL A 168 19.98 -54.38 -33.66
N LEU A 169 19.67 -55.14 -32.60
CA LEU A 169 18.32 -55.63 -32.32
C LEU A 169 17.31 -54.49 -32.16
N MET A 170 17.63 -53.44 -31.39
CA MET A 170 16.76 -52.27 -31.23
C MET A 170 16.61 -51.46 -32.54
N SER A 171 17.61 -51.48 -33.41
CA SER A 171 17.55 -50.81 -34.73
C SER A 171 16.84 -51.62 -35.82
N SER A 172 16.57 -52.91 -35.55
CA SER A 172 15.93 -53.80 -36.51
C SER A 172 14.52 -53.30 -36.85
N LYS A 173 14.18 -53.40 -38.14
CA LYS A 173 12.86 -53.02 -38.65
C LYS A 173 12.25 -54.22 -39.34
N TYR A 174 11.16 -54.72 -38.79
CA TYR A 174 10.45 -55.86 -39.33
C TYR A 174 8.99 -55.47 -39.62
N PRO A 175 8.64 -55.11 -40.87
CA PRO A 175 7.30 -54.66 -41.22
C PRO A 175 6.24 -55.76 -41.19
N ASP A 176 6.60 -56.98 -41.60
CA ASP A 176 5.67 -58.07 -41.94
C ASP A 176 5.53 -59.12 -40.82
N GLY A 177 5.36 -58.66 -39.57
CA GLY A 177 5.09 -59.51 -38.42
C GLY A 177 3.64 -59.99 -38.35
N LEU A 178 3.42 -61.20 -37.82
CA LEU A 178 2.08 -61.73 -37.50
C LEU A 178 1.33 -60.84 -36.50
N THR A 179 2.07 -60.21 -35.60
CA THR A 179 1.55 -59.24 -34.63
C THR A 179 1.56 -57.80 -35.17
N GLY A 180 1.90 -57.58 -36.44
CA GLY A 180 2.01 -56.28 -37.10
C GLY A 180 3.45 -55.77 -37.19
N ARG A 181 3.63 -54.49 -37.53
CA ARG A 181 4.95 -53.84 -37.68
C ARG A 181 5.72 -53.81 -36.36
N ILE A 182 6.98 -54.22 -36.39
CA ILE A 182 7.88 -54.28 -35.23
C ILE A 182 9.01 -53.29 -35.43
N GLU A 183 9.06 -52.32 -34.53
CA GLU A 183 10.15 -51.35 -34.37
C GLU A 183 10.24 -51.02 -32.88
N PHE A 184 11.44 -50.76 -32.39
CA PHE A 184 11.69 -50.43 -31.00
C PHE A 184 11.90 -48.93 -30.80
N ASN A 185 11.52 -48.43 -29.63
CA ASN A 185 11.90 -47.10 -29.15
C ASN A 185 13.27 -47.15 -28.45
N ASP A 186 13.74 -46.02 -27.93
CA ASP A 186 15.03 -45.92 -27.26
C ASP A 186 15.11 -46.76 -25.96
N ASP A 187 13.97 -47.02 -25.31
CA ASP A 187 13.86 -47.87 -24.12
C ASP A 187 13.87 -49.38 -24.43
N GLY A 188 13.63 -49.75 -25.70
CA GLY A 188 13.51 -51.13 -26.16
C GLY A 188 12.08 -51.68 -26.23
N ASP A 189 11.07 -50.82 -26.03
CA ASP A 189 9.66 -51.15 -26.19
C ASP A 189 9.19 -51.00 -27.64
N ARG A 190 8.14 -51.73 -28.00
CA ARG A 190 7.58 -51.70 -29.36
C ARG A 190 6.81 -50.40 -29.64
N ARG A 191 7.21 -49.67 -30.68
CA ARG A 191 6.65 -48.35 -31.04
C ARG A 191 5.24 -48.39 -31.63
N PHE A 192 4.96 -49.34 -32.51
CA PHE A 192 3.70 -49.40 -33.28
C PHE A 192 2.80 -50.55 -32.84
N ALA A 193 2.59 -50.70 -31.53
CA ALA A 193 1.63 -51.65 -31.01
C ALA A 193 0.20 -51.25 -31.41
N THR A 194 -0.61 -52.24 -31.80
CA THR A 194 -2.00 -52.05 -32.22
C THR A 194 -2.95 -52.35 -31.06
N TYR A 195 -3.84 -51.41 -30.76
CA TYR A 195 -4.79 -51.53 -29.65
C TYR A 195 -6.22 -51.52 -30.15
N SER A 196 -7.05 -52.38 -29.58
CA SER A 196 -8.50 -52.36 -29.75
C SER A 196 -9.09 -51.40 -28.72
N ILE A 197 -9.89 -50.44 -29.17
CA ILE A 197 -10.65 -49.55 -28.29
C ILE A 197 -11.97 -50.22 -27.98
N LEU A 198 -12.17 -50.54 -26.70
CA LEU A 198 -13.34 -51.22 -26.19
C LEU A 198 -14.24 -50.22 -25.48
N ASN A 199 -15.55 -50.41 -25.66
CA ASN A 199 -16.57 -49.74 -24.90
C ASN A 199 -17.40 -50.77 -24.14
N TYR A 200 -17.55 -50.57 -22.84
CA TYR A 200 -18.41 -51.41 -22.01
C TYR A 200 -19.86 -50.95 -22.10
N GLN A 201 -20.75 -51.87 -22.50
CA GLN A 201 -22.18 -51.62 -22.61
C GLN A 201 -22.91 -52.51 -21.60
N GLN A 202 -23.50 -51.92 -20.55
CA GLN A 202 -24.11 -52.67 -19.45
C GLN A 202 -25.37 -53.44 -19.88
N LYS A 203 -26.06 -52.98 -20.93
CA LYS A 203 -27.16 -53.70 -21.60
C LYS A 203 -26.76 -53.93 -23.06
N PRO A 204 -26.19 -55.08 -23.46
CA PRO A 204 -26.39 -56.43 -22.89
C PRO A 204 -25.27 -57.00 -22.00
N GLY A 205 -24.41 -56.17 -21.40
CA GLY A 205 -23.35 -56.62 -20.49
C GLY A 205 -22.11 -57.17 -21.22
N ARG A 206 -21.69 -56.48 -22.28
CA ARG A 206 -20.59 -56.93 -23.15
C ARG A 206 -19.62 -55.81 -23.48
N LEU A 207 -18.36 -56.20 -23.72
CA LEU A 207 -17.35 -55.34 -24.32
C LEU A 207 -17.55 -55.29 -25.84
N VAL A 208 -17.65 -54.09 -26.39
CA VAL A 208 -17.82 -53.85 -27.82
C VAL A 208 -16.61 -53.10 -28.34
N GLN A 209 -15.98 -53.65 -29.37
CA GLN A 209 -14.92 -52.95 -30.09
C GLN A 209 -15.51 -51.81 -30.92
N VAL A 210 -15.16 -50.57 -30.55
CA VAL A 210 -15.63 -49.33 -31.19
C VAL A 210 -14.59 -48.72 -32.12
N GLY A 211 -13.33 -49.13 -32.00
CA GLY A 211 -12.25 -48.67 -32.87
C GLY A 211 -10.98 -49.48 -32.71
N VAL A 212 -9.99 -49.18 -33.55
CA VAL A 212 -8.65 -49.74 -33.51
C VAL A 212 -7.65 -48.60 -33.60
N PHE A 213 -6.66 -48.60 -32.74
CA PHE A 213 -5.53 -47.70 -32.77
C PHE A 213 -4.31 -48.43 -33.36
N ASN A 214 -3.83 -47.98 -34.54
CA ASN A 214 -2.72 -48.61 -35.27
C ASN A 214 -1.38 -47.90 -35.02
N GLY A 215 -1.10 -47.49 -33.77
CA GLY A 215 0.15 -46.83 -33.36
C GLY A 215 0.32 -45.37 -33.82
N SER A 216 -0.39 -44.93 -34.86
CA SER A 216 -0.36 -43.54 -35.36
C SER A 216 -1.73 -42.92 -35.61
N GLN A 217 -2.74 -43.74 -35.86
CA GLN A 217 -4.09 -43.27 -36.16
C GLN A 217 -5.13 -44.13 -35.46
N VAL A 218 -6.22 -43.49 -35.03
CA VAL A 218 -7.40 -44.15 -34.49
C VAL A 218 -8.41 -44.32 -35.62
N VAL A 219 -8.71 -45.57 -35.94
CA VAL A 219 -9.73 -45.97 -36.92
C VAL A 219 -10.98 -46.38 -36.16
N MET A 220 -12.04 -45.58 -36.25
CA MET A 220 -13.32 -45.87 -35.61
C MET A 220 -14.15 -46.82 -36.47
N ASN A 221 -14.91 -47.72 -35.83
CA ASN A 221 -15.84 -48.60 -36.53
C ASN A 221 -17.17 -47.87 -36.78
N PRO A 222 -17.55 -47.55 -38.03
CA PRO A 222 -18.75 -46.76 -38.32
C PRO A 222 -20.06 -47.47 -37.96
N GLN A 223 -20.05 -48.80 -37.83
CA GLN A 223 -21.24 -49.59 -37.50
C GLN A 223 -21.51 -49.68 -35.99
N ARG A 224 -20.52 -49.36 -35.15
CA ARG A 224 -20.61 -49.51 -33.69
C ARG A 224 -20.59 -48.12 -33.03
N LYS A 225 -21.74 -47.69 -32.52
CA LYS A 225 -21.86 -46.42 -31.79
C LYS A 225 -21.24 -46.53 -30.40
N ILE A 226 -20.59 -45.44 -29.95
CA ILE A 226 -20.12 -45.29 -28.58
C ILE A 226 -21.33 -44.89 -27.72
N ILE A 227 -21.56 -45.64 -26.66
CA ILE A 227 -22.42 -45.26 -25.53
C ILE A 227 -21.51 -44.64 -24.49
N TRP A 228 -21.88 -43.48 -23.99
CA TRP A 228 -21.22 -42.76 -22.91
C TRP A 228 -21.95 -43.00 -21.58
N PRO A 229 -21.28 -42.76 -20.44
CA PRO A 229 -21.91 -42.90 -19.14
C PRO A 229 -23.24 -42.13 -19.04
N GLY A 230 -24.24 -42.72 -18.40
CA GLY A 230 -25.62 -42.22 -18.38
C GLY A 230 -26.48 -42.65 -19.57
N GLY A 231 -25.97 -43.49 -20.48
CA GLY A 231 -26.71 -44.00 -21.64
C GLY A 231 -26.77 -43.00 -22.81
N GLU A 232 -25.91 -41.99 -22.80
CA GLU A 232 -25.84 -40.96 -23.84
C GLU A 232 -25.12 -41.50 -25.09
N THR A 233 -25.55 -41.07 -26.28
CA THR A 233 -24.87 -41.43 -27.54
C THR A 233 -24.04 -40.28 -28.11
N GLU A 234 -24.30 -39.06 -27.63
CA GLU A 234 -23.52 -37.88 -27.98
C GLU A 234 -22.30 -37.77 -27.08
N LYS A 235 -21.19 -37.32 -27.65
CA LYS A 235 -19.95 -37.14 -26.92
C LYS A 235 -20.14 -36.00 -25.90
N PRO A 236 -19.93 -36.24 -24.59
CA PRO A 236 -19.98 -35.17 -23.60
C PRO A 236 -18.83 -34.19 -23.79
N VAL A 237 -19.04 -32.95 -23.36
CA VAL A 237 -18.05 -31.86 -23.49
C VAL A 237 -16.78 -32.14 -22.66
N GLY A 238 -16.91 -32.91 -21.57
CA GLY A 238 -15.78 -33.39 -20.76
C GLY A 238 -15.31 -32.43 -19.66
N TYR A 239 -15.95 -31.26 -19.52
CA TYR A 239 -15.75 -30.34 -18.41
C TYR A 239 -17.10 -29.75 -18.01
N GLN A 240 -17.23 -29.37 -16.74
CA GLN A 240 -18.39 -28.67 -16.22
C GLN A 240 -17.89 -27.44 -15.47
N MET A 241 -18.09 -26.25 -16.03
CA MET A 241 -17.75 -25.02 -15.34
C MET A 241 -18.65 -24.85 -14.12
N SER A 242 -18.05 -24.69 -12.95
CA SER A 242 -18.80 -24.29 -11.75
C SER A 242 -19.31 -22.86 -11.95
N THR A 243 -20.60 -22.64 -11.70
CA THR A 243 -21.16 -21.29 -11.62
C THR A 243 -20.93 -20.64 -10.27
N LYS A 244 -20.43 -21.40 -9.28
CA LYS A 244 -20.13 -20.92 -7.93
C LYS A 244 -18.62 -20.78 -7.77
N LEU A 245 -18.16 -19.56 -7.51
CA LEU A 245 -16.74 -19.22 -7.37
C LEU A 245 -16.38 -18.90 -5.91
N LYS A 246 -15.21 -19.37 -5.46
CA LYS A 246 -14.62 -18.97 -4.18
C LYS A 246 -13.72 -17.76 -4.40
N ILE A 247 -14.08 -16.63 -3.78
CA ILE A 247 -13.38 -15.36 -3.93
C ILE A 247 -12.59 -15.06 -2.66
N VAL A 248 -11.27 -14.89 -2.81
CA VAL A 248 -10.43 -14.42 -1.70
C VAL A 248 -10.20 -12.92 -1.83
N THR A 249 -10.22 -12.23 -0.68
CA THR A 249 -9.91 -10.80 -0.57
C THR A 249 -9.11 -10.49 0.69
N ILE A 250 -8.70 -9.24 0.85
CA ILE A 250 -7.89 -8.74 1.97
C ILE A 250 -8.50 -7.45 2.51
N HIS A 251 -8.39 -7.23 3.82
CA HIS A 251 -8.77 -5.96 4.42
C HIS A 251 -7.81 -4.86 3.98
N GLN A 252 -8.31 -3.88 3.22
CA GLN A 252 -7.52 -2.74 2.74
C GLN A 252 -8.45 -1.58 2.43
N GLU A 253 -8.48 -0.56 3.29
CA GLU A 253 -9.21 0.68 3.01
C GLU A 253 -8.50 1.45 1.87
N PRO A 254 -9.24 2.09 0.93
CA PRO A 254 -10.70 2.17 0.80
C PRO A 254 -11.37 1.05 -0.03
N PHE A 255 -10.62 0.03 -0.44
CA PHE A 255 -11.10 -0.98 -1.39
C PHE A 255 -12.01 -2.04 -0.76
N VAL A 256 -11.68 -2.46 0.46
CA VAL A 256 -12.41 -3.48 1.23
C VAL A 256 -12.39 -3.11 2.72
N TYR A 257 -13.56 -2.72 3.21
CA TYR A 257 -13.87 -2.53 4.62
C TYR A 257 -14.39 -3.83 5.22
N VAL A 258 -14.02 -4.07 6.48
CA VAL A 258 -14.46 -5.22 7.26
C VAL A 258 -15.12 -4.73 8.54
N LYS A 259 -16.34 -5.17 8.79
CA LYS A 259 -17.09 -4.89 10.03
C LYS A 259 -17.68 -6.17 10.61
N PRO A 260 -17.81 -6.28 11.94
CA PRO A 260 -18.46 -7.42 12.55
C PRO A 260 -19.95 -7.48 12.15
N THR A 261 -20.50 -8.69 12.08
CA THR A 261 -21.94 -8.90 11.92
C THR A 261 -22.70 -8.46 13.17
N ARG A 262 -23.99 -8.18 13.02
CA ARG A 262 -24.90 -8.04 14.17
C ARG A 262 -25.09 -9.40 14.84
N ASN A 263 -25.68 -9.39 16.05
CA ASN A 263 -26.03 -10.61 16.78
C ASN A 263 -26.92 -11.56 15.96
N ASP A 264 -27.72 -11.01 15.04
CA ASP A 264 -28.62 -11.77 14.15
C ASP A 264 -27.90 -12.37 12.92
N GLY A 265 -26.57 -12.20 12.80
CA GLY A 265 -25.78 -12.68 11.66
C GLY A 265 -25.89 -11.82 10.39
N THR A 266 -26.60 -10.69 10.45
CA THR A 266 -26.81 -9.77 9.31
C THR A 266 -25.90 -8.54 9.37
N CYS A 267 -25.76 -7.86 8.23
CA CYS A 267 -24.99 -6.63 8.11
C CYS A 267 -25.85 -5.39 8.40
N LYS A 268 -25.26 -4.40 9.07
CA LYS A 268 -25.90 -3.11 9.30
C LYS A 268 -26.05 -2.36 7.98
N GLU A 269 -27.28 -1.94 7.66
CA GLU A 269 -27.57 -1.07 6.52
C GLU A 269 -27.03 0.34 6.78
N GLU A 270 -26.27 0.85 5.82
CA GLU A 270 -25.67 2.19 5.83
C GLU A 270 -25.83 2.81 4.45
N TYR A 271 -25.96 4.13 4.42
CA TYR A 271 -26.15 4.91 3.21
C TYR A 271 -24.93 5.79 2.96
N THR A 272 -24.60 6.00 1.70
CA THR A 272 -23.64 7.03 1.28
C THR A 272 -24.22 8.42 1.53
N VAL A 273 -23.39 9.47 1.43
CA VAL A 273 -23.85 10.88 1.56
C VAL A 273 -24.94 11.21 0.53
N ASN A 274 -24.88 10.57 -0.62
CA ASN A 274 -25.83 10.75 -1.71
C ASN A 274 -27.13 9.93 -1.51
N GLY A 275 -27.32 9.29 -0.35
CA GLY A 275 -28.51 8.49 -0.02
C GLY A 275 -28.58 7.13 -0.70
N VAL A 276 -27.51 6.67 -1.36
CA VAL A 276 -27.44 5.34 -1.98
C VAL A 276 -27.08 4.30 -0.92
N LEU A 277 -27.83 3.19 -0.88
CA LEU A 277 -27.57 2.06 0.02
C LEU A 277 -26.21 1.41 -0.30
N ILE A 278 -25.36 1.27 0.71
CA ILE A 278 -24.07 0.58 0.58
C ILE A 278 -24.33 -0.93 0.50
N LYS A 279 -23.90 -1.55 -0.60
CA LYS A 279 -24.00 -3.00 -0.79
C LYS A 279 -22.96 -3.70 0.08
N LYS A 280 -23.40 -4.68 0.87
CA LYS A 280 -22.53 -5.46 1.77
C LYS A 280 -22.71 -6.95 1.49
N VAL A 281 -21.63 -7.70 1.60
CA VAL A 281 -21.62 -9.16 1.46
C VAL A 281 -21.11 -9.78 2.75
N ILE A 282 -21.58 -10.99 3.04
CA ILE A 282 -21.04 -11.78 4.14
C ILE A 282 -19.74 -12.41 3.65
N CYS A 283 -18.67 -12.20 4.41
CA CYS A 283 -17.36 -12.78 4.18
C CYS A 283 -16.92 -13.57 5.41
N THR A 284 -16.32 -14.73 5.23
CA THR A 284 -15.73 -15.50 6.35
C THR A 284 -14.27 -15.12 6.51
N GLY A 285 -13.81 -14.88 7.74
CA GLY A 285 -12.43 -14.46 7.97
C GLY A 285 -11.99 -14.56 9.42
N PRO A 286 -10.67 -14.46 9.69
CA PRO A 286 -10.16 -14.41 11.05
C PRO A 286 -10.71 -13.18 11.79
N ASN A 287 -10.96 -13.33 13.10
CA ASN A 287 -11.45 -12.25 13.94
C ASN A 287 -10.31 -11.25 14.26
N GLY A 288 -10.11 -10.29 13.36
CA GLY A 288 -9.00 -9.34 13.43
C GLY A 288 -7.76 -9.80 12.67
N THR A 289 -6.69 -9.00 12.75
CA THR A 289 -5.42 -9.21 12.02
C THR A 289 -4.45 -10.17 12.72
N ILE A 290 -4.88 -10.79 13.84
CA ILE A 290 -4.00 -11.63 14.67
C ILE A 290 -4.08 -13.09 14.20
N PRO A 291 -2.95 -13.74 13.88
CA PRO A 291 -2.93 -15.14 13.42
C PRO A 291 -3.51 -16.11 14.46
N GLY A 292 -4.29 -17.10 14.01
CA GLY A 292 -4.77 -18.22 14.85
C GLY A 292 -6.15 -18.06 15.48
N GLN A 293 -6.88 -16.98 15.17
CA GLN A 293 -8.26 -16.81 15.61
C GLN A 293 -9.25 -17.63 14.77
N PRO A 294 -10.40 -18.05 15.35
CA PRO A 294 -11.41 -18.81 14.63
C PRO A 294 -11.98 -18.00 13.46
N ILE A 295 -12.34 -18.71 12.38
CA ILE A 295 -12.99 -18.14 11.20
C ILE A 295 -14.42 -17.77 11.60
N VAL A 296 -14.73 -16.48 11.55
CA VAL A 296 -16.05 -15.93 11.89
C VAL A 296 -16.67 -15.24 10.67
N PRO A 297 -18.01 -15.24 10.55
CA PRO A 297 -18.70 -14.44 9.54
C PRO A 297 -18.58 -12.96 9.87
N GLN A 298 -18.26 -12.16 8.87
CA GLN A 298 -18.07 -10.70 8.92
C GLN A 298 -18.78 -10.05 7.73
N CYS A 299 -18.94 -8.73 7.79
CA CYS A 299 -19.52 -7.92 6.74
C CYS A 299 -18.43 -7.20 5.96
N CYS A 300 -18.27 -7.56 4.69
CA CYS A 300 -17.34 -6.93 3.76
C CYS A 300 -18.08 -6.00 2.79
N TYR A 301 -17.52 -4.82 2.55
CA TYR A 301 -18.04 -3.85 1.58
C TYR A 301 -16.93 -2.93 1.08
N GLY A 302 -17.15 -2.21 -0.02
CA GLY A 302 -16.17 -1.28 -0.59
C GLY A 302 -16.07 -1.38 -2.10
N PHE A 303 -15.12 -0.64 -2.67
CA PHE A 303 -14.89 -0.55 -4.12
C PHE A 303 -14.80 -1.93 -4.80
N CYS A 304 -14.00 -2.85 -4.25
CA CYS A 304 -13.79 -4.16 -4.85
C CYS A 304 -15.03 -5.07 -4.74
N ILE A 305 -15.84 -4.88 -3.70
CA ILE A 305 -17.07 -5.65 -3.51
C ILE A 305 -18.17 -5.17 -4.47
N ASP A 306 -18.30 -3.86 -4.68
CA ASP A 306 -19.23 -3.33 -5.69
C ASP A 306 -18.85 -3.77 -7.10
N LEU A 307 -17.55 -3.81 -7.41
CA LEU A 307 -17.04 -4.35 -8.67
C LEU A 307 -17.36 -5.85 -8.80
N LEU A 308 -17.17 -6.65 -7.74
CA LEU A 308 -17.50 -8.08 -7.73
C LEU A 308 -19.00 -8.30 -8.00
N ILE A 309 -19.88 -7.54 -7.34
CA ILE A 309 -21.33 -7.63 -7.55
C ILE A 309 -21.68 -7.30 -9.01
N LYS A 310 -21.07 -6.27 -9.59
CA LYS A 310 -21.27 -5.90 -11.00
C LYS A 310 -20.82 -7.01 -11.95
N LEU A 311 -19.67 -7.63 -11.69
CA LEU A 311 -19.16 -8.75 -12.48
C LEU A 311 -20.08 -9.98 -12.37
N ALA A 312 -20.51 -10.32 -11.16
CA ALA A 312 -21.44 -11.43 -10.92
C ALA A 312 -22.76 -11.26 -11.67
N MET A 313 -23.33 -10.05 -11.67
CA MET A 313 -24.56 -9.74 -12.43
C MET A 313 -24.35 -9.80 -13.95
N SER A 314 -23.20 -9.34 -14.44
CA SER A 314 -22.93 -9.27 -15.89
C SER A 314 -22.58 -10.63 -16.49
N MET A 315 -21.97 -11.51 -15.69
CA MET A 315 -21.48 -12.83 -16.12
C MET A 315 -22.32 -14.01 -15.58
N ASN A 316 -23.34 -13.71 -14.77
CA ASN A 316 -24.28 -14.67 -14.18
C ASN A 316 -23.62 -15.82 -13.39
N PHE A 317 -22.68 -15.47 -12.49
CA PHE A 317 -22.08 -16.41 -11.55
C PHE A 317 -22.46 -16.07 -10.11
N THR A 318 -22.48 -17.08 -9.23
CA THR A 318 -22.63 -16.93 -7.78
C THR A 318 -21.26 -17.02 -7.10
N TYR A 319 -21.13 -16.43 -5.93
CA TYR A 319 -19.84 -16.35 -5.25
C TYR A 319 -19.96 -16.50 -3.74
N GLU A 320 -18.89 -16.99 -3.12
CA GLU A 320 -18.66 -16.94 -1.69
C GLU A 320 -17.35 -16.18 -1.45
N VAL A 321 -17.38 -15.22 -0.54
CA VAL A 321 -16.22 -14.38 -0.24
C VAL A 321 -15.59 -14.82 1.07
N HIS A 322 -14.28 -14.94 1.11
CA HIS A 322 -13.53 -15.10 2.34
C HIS A 322 -12.31 -14.18 2.38
N LEU A 323 -11.93 -13.80 3.59
CA LEU A 323 -10.71 -13.03 3.86
C LEU A 323 -9.53 -13.99 3.97
N VAL A 324 -8.41 -13.57 3.42
CA VAL A 324 -7.14 -14.29 3.51
C VAL A 324 -6.76 -14.57 4.97
N ALA A 325 -6.27 -15.79 5.25
CA ALA A 325 -6.02 -16.24 6.62
C ALA A 325 -4.85 -15.52 7.33
N ASP A 326 -3.81 -15.14 6.58
CA ASP A 326 -2.57 -14.55 7.12
C ASP A 326 -2.52 -13.02 7.04
N GLY A 327 -3.54 -12.39 6.45
CA GLY A 327 -3.61 -10.93 6.25
C GLY A 327 -2.59 -10.39 5.24
N LYS A 328 -2.02 -11.22 4.36
CA LYS A 328 -0.96 -10.80 3.42
C LYS A 328 -1.38 -10.93 1.94
N PHE A 329 -0.80 -10.07 1.11
CA PHE A 329 -1.04 -10.09 -0.34
C PHE A 329 -0.45 -11.33 -1.03
N GLY A 330 0.72 -11.77 -0.55
CA GLY A 330 1.43 -12.92 -1.07
C GLY A 330 2.74 -12.59 -1.77
N THR A 331 3.82 -13.16 -1.24
CA THR A 331 5.21 -13.06 -1.70
C THR A 331 5.86 -14.43 -1.65
N GLN A 332 6.96 -14.61 -2.38
CA GLN A 332 7.70 -15.87 -2.35
C GLN A 332 8.61 -15.91 -1.12
N GLU A 333 8.37 -16.88 -0.25
CA GLU A 333 9.21 -17.16 0.91
C GLU A 333 9.92 -18.50 0.75
N ARG A 334 11.10 -18.61 1.37
CA ARG A 334 11.83 -19.87 1.47
C ARG A 334 11.34 -20.61 2.71
N VAL A 335 10.80 -21.80 2.52
CA VAL A 335 10.28 -22.61 3.63
C VAL A 335 11.40 -23.48 4.21
N ASN A 336 11.55 -23.48 5.52
CA ASN A 336 12.48 -24.35 6.28
C ASN A 336 13.95 -24.29 5.84
N ASN A 337 14.48 -23.10 5.51
CA ASN A 337 15.83 -22.93 4.94
C ASN A 337 16.14 -23.80 3.71
N SER A 338 15.12 -24.38 3.08
CA SER A 338 15.26 -25.12 1.84
C SER A 338 15.29 -24.16 0.66
N ASN A 339 15.79 -24.63 -0.48
CA ASN A 339 15.71 -23.87 -1.74
C ASN A 339 14.29 -23.82 -2.33
N LYS A 340 13.31 -24.45 -1.68
CA LYS A 340 11.91 -24.45 -2.13
C LYS A 340 11.27 -23.11 -1.78
N LYS A 341 10.84 -22.40 -2.82
CA LYS A 341 10.06 -21.17 -2.69
C LYS A 341 8.59 -21.52 -2.71
N GLU A 342 7.85 -21.11 -1.70
CA GLU A 342 6.40 -21.24 -1.64
C GLU A 342 5.76 -19.85 -1.55
N TRP A 343 4.52 -19.75 -2.03
CA TRP A 343 3.75 -18.52 -1.99
C TRP A 343 2.93 -18.47 -0.71
N ASN A 344 3.03 -17.37 0.04
CA ASN A 344 2.12 -17.08 1.15
C ASN A 344 0.96 -16.17 0.68
N GLY A 345 0.09 -15.74 1.60
CA GLY A 345 -0.99 -14.80 1.34
C GLY A 345 -2.07 -15.30 0.39
N MET A 346 -2.81 -14.33 -0.17
CA MET A 346 -3.84 -14.58 -1.18
C MET A 346 -3.30 -15.36 -2.39
N MET A 347 -2.04 -15.10 -2.77
CA MET A 347 -1.37 -15.85 -3.85
C MET A 347 -1.22 -17.34 -3.52
N GLY A 348 -0.86 -17.67 -2.28
CA GLY A 348 -0.76 -19.05 -1.81
C GLY A 348 -2.10 -19.76 -1.81
N GLU A 349 -3.17 -19.10 -1.35
CA GLU A 349 -4.53 -19.66 -1.34
C GLU A 349 -5.08 -19.91 -2.75
N LEU A 350 -4.82 -19.00 -3.69
CA LEU A 350 -5.22 -19.16 -5.10
C LEU A 350 -4.49 -20.34 -5.77
N LEU A 351 -3.18 -20.47 -5.55
CA LEU A 351 -2.39 -21.57 -6.10
C LEU A 351 -2.70 -22.91 -5.40
N GLY A 352 -3.09 -22.87 -4.13
CA GLY A 352 -3.54 -24.03 -3.36
C GLY A 352 -4.95 -24.52 -3.72
N GLY A 353 -5.69 -23.80 -4.57
CA GLY A 353 -7.06 -24.15 -4.95
C GLY A 353 -8.10 -23.90 -3.85
N LEU A 354 -7.75 -23.13 -2.81
CA LEU A 354 -8.70 -22.69 -1.77
C LEU A 354 -9.59 -21.56 -2.31
N ALA A 355 -9.07 -20.77 -3.24
CA ALA A 355 -9.78 -19.73 -3.96
C ALA A 355 -9.65 -19.92 -5.47
N ASP A 356 -10.68 -19.50 -6.21
CA ASP A 356 -10.71 -19.53 -7.68
C ASP A 356 -10.30 -18.20 -8.30
N MET A 357 -10.58 -17.10 -7.59
CA MET A 357 -10.34 -15.75 -8.04
C MET A 357 -9.98 -14.83 -6.87
N ILE A 358 -9.06 -13.89 -7.10
CA ILE A 358 -8.66 -12.85 -6.17
C ILE A 358 -9.30 -11.53 -6.61
N VAL A 359 -10.14 -10.96 -5.74
CA VAL A 359 -10.72 -9.62 -5.95
C VAL A 359 -10.31 -8.71 -4.80
N ALA A 360 -9.22 -7.98 -5.03
CA ALA A 360 -8.54 -7.13 -4.06
C ALA A 360 -7.70 -6.08 -4.81
N PRO A 361 -7.15 -5.05 -4.14
CA PRO A 361 -6.13 -4.18 -4.72
C PRO A 361 -4.79 -4.92 -4.90
N LEU A 362 -4.77 -5.94 -5.76
CA LEU A 362 -3.59 -6.76 -6.03
C LEU A 362 -2.77 -6.14 -7.17
N THR A 363 -1.56 -5.67 -6.84
CA THR A 363 -0.64 -5.10 -7.83
C THR A 363 -0.21 -6.15 -8.87
N ILE A 364 -0.40 -5.83 -10.15
CA ILE A 364 0.11 -6.64 -11.27
C ILE A 364 1.64 -6.49 -11.32
N ASN A 365 2.36 -7.60 -11.17
CA ASN A 365 3.82 -7.65 -11.27
C ASN A 365 4.29 -8.85 -12.09
N ASN A 366 5.55 -8.81 -12.55
CA ASN A 366 6.11 -9.89 -13.39
C ASN A 366 6.26 -11.21 -12.61
N GLU A 367 6.60 -11.17 -11.32
CA GLU A 367 6.80 -12.38 -10.51
C GLU A 367 5.51 -13.18 -10.32
N ARG A 368 4.39 -12.51 -10.04
CA ARG A 368 3.08 -13.16 -9.91
C ARG A 368 2.54 -13.59 -11.27
N ALA A 369 2.73 -12.79 -12.33
CA ALA A 369 2.27 -13.12 -13.68
C ALA A 369 2.91 -14.40 -14.25
N GLN A 370 4.03 -14.87 -13.69
CA GLN A 370 4.61 -16.16 -14.03
C GLN A 370 3.81 -17.35 -13.50
N TYR A 371 2.97 -17.18 -12.49
CA TYR A 371 2.23 -18.26 -11.82
C TYR A 371 0.70 -18.13 -11.95
N ILE A 372 0.20 -16.89 -12.07
CA ILE A 372 -1.24 -16.61 -12.19
C ILE A 372 -1.51 -15.76 -13.43
N GLU A 373 -2.78 -15.74 -13.85
CA GLU A 373 -3.23 -14.90 -14.95
C GLU A 373 -3.98 -13.68 -14.39
N PHE A 374 -3.61 -12.49 -14.85
CA PHE A 374 -4.27 -11.25 -14.46
C PHE A 374 -5.32 -10.83 -15.48
N SER A 375 -6.39 -10.19 -14.99
CA SER A 375 -7.28 -9.41 -15.83
C SER A 375 -6.59 -8.15 -16.38
N LYS A 376 -7.30 -7.43 -17.27
CA LYS A 376 -6.94 -6.03 -17.52
C LYS A 376 -7.04 -5.21 -16.22
N PRO A 377 -6.17 -4.19 -16.04
CA PRO A 377 -6.14 -3.41 -14.82
C PRO A 377 -7.45 -2.61 -14.69
N PHE A 378 -8.07 -2.66 -13.51
CA PHE A 378 -9.29 -1.90 -13.21
C PHE A 378 -8.99 -0.53 -12.59
N LYS A 379 -7.78 -0.35 -12.05
CA LYS A 379 -7.31 0.94 -11.51
C LYS A 379 -5.81 1.07 -11.80
N TYR A 380 -5.44 2.18 -12.43
CA TYR A 380 -4.04 2.57 -12.61
C TYR A 380 -3.57 3.36 -11.37
N GLN A 381 -2.36 3.07 -10.91
CA GLN A 381 -1.79 3.65 -9.70
C GLN A 381 -0.26 3.67 -9.76
N GLY A 382 0.39 4.32 -8.82
CA GLY A 382 1.85 4.29 -8.67
C GLY A 382 2.23 4.46 -7.21
N LEU A 383 3.52 4.33 -6.92
CA LEU A 383 4.02 4.61 -5.58
C LEU A 383 4.14 6.12 -5.38
N THR A 384 3.73 6.55 -4.19
CA THR A 384 3.91 7.93 -3.71
C THR A 384 4.37 7.90 -2.26
N ILE A 385 4.70 9.08 -1.74
CA ILE A 385 5.27 9.26 -0.41
C ILE A 385 4.29 10.08 0.41
N LEU A 386 3.82 9.51 1.51
CA LEU A 386 2.98 10.18 2.49
C LEU A 386 3.87 10.82 3.56
N VAL A 387 3.65 12.11 3.82
CA VAL A 387 4.29 12.86 4.90
C VAL A 387 3.24 13.62 5.69
N LYS A 388 3.56 13.95 6.94
CA LYS A 388 2.70 14.80 7.75
C LYS A 388 2.78 16.25 7.27
N LYS A 389 1.64 16.92 7.21
CA LYS A 389 1.57 18.35 6.95
C LYS A 389 2.02 19.09 8.20
N GLU A 390 3.22 19.68 8.16
CA GLU A 390 3.66 20.56 9.23
C GLU A 390 2.94 21.90 9.14
N ILE A 391 2.28 22.28 10.23
CA ILE A 391 1.68 23.61 10.39
C ILE A 391 2.75 24.47 11.06
N PRO A 392 3.20 25.58 10.44
CA PRO A 392 4.19 26.45 11.04
C PRO A 392 3.65 26.98 12.38
N ARG A 393 4.41 26.77 13.46
CA ARG A 393 4.09 27.35 14.77
C ARG A 393 4.83 28.66 14.90
N SER A 394 4.07 29.72 15.09
CA SER A 394 4.64 31.04 15.27
C SER A 394 5.05 31.28 16.71
N THR A 395 6.18 31.95 16.91
CA THR A 395 6.69 32.27 18.24
C THR A 395 6.23 33.66 18.68
N LEU A 396 5.96 33.85 19.99
CA LEU A 396 5.44 35.11 20.54
C LEU A 396 6.43 36.29 20.45
N ASP A 397 7.70 36.02 20.19
CA ASP A 397 8.79 36.99 20.00
C ASP A 397 8.96 37.44 18.54
N SER A 398 8.11 36.96 17.61
CA SER A 398 8.20 37.25 16.17
C SER A 398 8.35 38.75 15.84
N PHE A 399 7.74 39.65 16.61
CA PHE A 399 7.85 41.09 16.38
C PHE A 399 9.20 41.71 16.81
N MET A 400 9.93 41.06 17.72
CA MET A 400 11.26 41.53 18.15
C MET A 400 12.38 40.99 17.26
N GLN A 401 12.15 39.86 16.57
CA GLN A 401 13.13 39.17 15.71
C GLN A 401 13.80 40.04 14.63
N PRO A 402 13.16 41.05 14.01
CA PRO A 402 13.80 41.88 12.99
C PRO A 402 15.04 42.64 13.50
N PHE A 403 15.18 42.87 14.80
CA PHE A 403 16.36 43.50 15.39
C PHE A 403 16.94 42.63 16.50
N GLN A 404 18.27 42.56 16.57
CA GLN A 404 18.93 41.92 17.68
C GLN A 404 18.58 42.64 19.00
N SER A 405 18.43 41.90 20.09
CA SER A 405 18.10 42.44 21.42
C SER A 405 19.12 43.48 21.91
N THR A 406 20.37 43.42 21.46
CA THR A 406 21.39 44.44 21.69
C THR A 406 21.06 45.78 21.04
N LEU A 407 20.53 45.78 19.81
CA LEU A 407 20.16 46.99 19.07
C LEU A 407 18.97 47.69 19.73
N TRP A 408 17.98 46.94 20.21
CA TRP A 408 16.86 47.50 20.98
C TRP A 408 17.31 48.29 22.21
N LEU A 409 18.28 47.74 22.96
CA LEU A 409 18.86 48.42 24.12
C LEU A 409 19.66 49.67 23.72
N LEU A 410 20.45 49.60 22.64
CA LEU A 410 21.23 50.73 22.13
C LEU A 410 20.33 51.86 21.62
N VAL A 411 19.25 51.55 20.90
CA VAL A 411 18.26 52.54 20.47
C VAL A 411 17.62 53.19 21.70
N GLY A 412 17.16 52.40 22.68
CA GLY A 412 16.59 52.94 23.93
C GLY A 412 17.57 53.84 24.69
N LEU A 413 18.85 53.47 24.78
CA LEU A 413 19.89 54.30 25.40
C LEU A 413 20.12 55.60 24.62
N SER A 414 20.17 55.52 23.28
CA SER A 414 20.39 56.69 22.42
C SER A 414 19.31 57.76 22.59
N VAL A 415 18.04 57.37 22.79
CA VAL A 415 16.92 58.28 23.07
C VAL A 415 17.20 59.13 24.32
N HIS A 416 17.67 58.49 25.40
CA HIS A 416 17.96 59.18 26.66
C HIS A 416 19.18 60.11 26.54
N VAL A 417 20.21 59.68 25.81
CA VAL A 417 21.40 60.50 25.56
C VAL A 417 21.02 61.76 24.76
N VAL A 418 20.20 61.62 23.71
CA VAL A 418 19.71 62.74 22.90
C VAL A 418 18.81 63.67 23.73
N ALA A 419 17.92 63.13 24.57
CA ALA A 419 17.08 63.93 25.45
C ALA A 419 17.90 64.81 26.43
N VAL A 420 18.94 64.23 27.04
CA VAL A 420 19.85 64.98 27.94
C VAL A 420 20.63 66.04 27.15
N MET A 421 21.12 65.72 25.96
CA MET A 421 21.84 66.68 25.12
C MET A 421 20.95 67.83 24.65
N LEU A 422 19.71 67.55 24.24
CA LEU A 422 18.73 68.59 23.91
C LEU A 422 18.46 69.51 25.12
N TYR A 423 18.29 68.94 26.31
CA TYR A 423 18.12 69.71 27.55
C TYR A 423 19.35 70.59 27.85
N LEU A 424 20.57 70.06 27.77
CA LEU A 424 21.78 70.83 28.04
C LEU A 424 21.99 71.94 27.00
N LEU A 425 21.81 71.64 25.71
CA LEU A 425 21.97 72.63 24.64
C LEU A 425 20.96 73.77 24.75
N ASP A 426 19.71 73.48 25.10
CA ASP A 426 18.69 74.53 25.26
C ASP A 426 18.89 75.33 26.55
N ARG A 427 19.41 74.71 27.62
CA ARG A 427 19.72 75.37 28.90
C ARG A 427 20.95 76.29 28.83
N PHE A 428 21.98 75.90 28.09
CA PHE A 428 23.24 76.64 27.97
C PHE A 428 23.27 77.61 26.79
N SER A 429 22.36 77.48 25.82
CA SER A 429 22.27 78.43 24.71
C SER A 429 21.76 79.80 25.19
N PRO A 430 22.46 80.90 24.88
CA PRO A 430 22.02 82.25 25.24
C PRO A 430 20.69 82.64 24.55
N PHE A 431 20.31 81.94 23.48
CA PHE A 431 19.06 82.14 22.74
C PHE A 431 17.85 81.37 23.31
N GLY A 432 18.06 80.38 24.20
CA GLY A 432 16.97 79.66 24.87
C GLY A 432 16.24 80.51 25.94
N ARG A 433 16.82 81.65 26.34
CA ARG A 433 16.31 82.55 27.39
C ARG A 433 15.82 83.92 26.88
N PHE A 434 15.66 84.13 25.58
CA PHE A 434 15.11 85.40 25.09
C PHE A 434 13.63 85.53 25.47
N LYS A 435 13.35 86.27 26.54
CA LYS A 435 12.03 86.81 26.87
C LYS A 435 11.72 87.92 25.86
N VAL A 436 10.84 87.66 24.90
CA VAL A 436 10.16 88.73 24.17
C VAL A 436 9.02 89.20 25.08
N ASN A 437 9.05 90.48 25.47
CA ASN A 437 8.00 91.09 26.27
C ASN A 437 6.69 91.11 25.46
N SER A 438 5.79 90.19 25.76
CA SER A 438 4.36 90.30 25.47
C SER A 438 3.59 89.44 26.47
N GLU A 439 2.50 89.96 27.00
CA GLU A 439 1.65 89.42 28.07
C GLU A 439 0.84 88.17 27.67
N GLU A 440 1.44 87.25 26.91
CA GLU A 440 0.84 85.94 26.56
C GLU A 440 1.61 84.82 27.27
N GLU A 441 0.86 83.86 27.81
CA GLU A 441 1.20 82.76 28.72
C GLU A 441 2.69 82.34 28.80
N GLU A 442 3.22 82.25 30.02
CA GLU A 442 4.58 81.78 30.33
C GLU A 442 4.84 80.36 29.78
N GLU A 443 5.31 80.25 28.53
CA GLU A 443 5.91 79.02 28.04
C GLU A 443 7.33 78.88 28.60
N ASP A 444 7.43 78.15 29.72
CA ASP A 444 8.67 77.80 30.42
C ASP A 444 9.72 77.16 29.49
N ALA A 445 11.01 77.36 29.82
CA ALA A 445 12.12 76.72 29.12
C ALA A 445 12.02 75.18 29.18
N LEU A 446 12.55 74.48 28.16
CA LEU A 446 12.52 73.02 28.07
C LEU A 446 13.02 72.37 29.38
N THR A 447 12.09 71.72 30.08
CA THR A 447 12.38 70.88 31.25
C THR A 447 12.92 69.53 30.78
N LEU A 448 13.72 68.84 31.62
CA LEU A 448 14.26 67.52 31.27
C LEU A 448 13.14 66.52 30.88
N SER A 449 11.98 66.58 31.54
CA SER A 449 10.80 65.79 31.19
C SER A 449 10.24 66.13 29.81
N SER A 450 10.13 67.41 29.45
CA SER A 450 9.67 67.82 28.12
C SER A 450 10.64 67.37 27.00
N ALA A 451 11.95 67.40 27.24
CA ALA A 451 12.96 66.90 26.30
C ALA A 451 12.94 65.37 26.14
N MET A 452 12.64 64.63 27.23
CA MET A 452 12.43 63.17 27.18
C MET A 452 11.17 62.81 26.39
N TRP A 453 10.05 63.49 26.64
CA TRP A 453 8.81 63.31 25.87
C TRP A 453 8.99 63.64 24.39
N PHE A 454 9.69 64.74 24.07
CA PHE A 454 10.02 65.10 22.69
C PHE A 454 10.84 64.01 21.99
N SER A 455 11.87 63.47 22.65
CA SER A 455 12.76 62.45 22.04
C SER A 455 12.04 61.12 21.80
N TRP A 456 11.21 60.67 22.75
CA TRP A 456 10.35 59.49 22.60
C TRP A 456 9.23 59.69 21.58
N GLY A 457 8.62 60.88 21.56
CA GLY A 457 7.55 61.24 20.61
C GLY A 457 8.04 61.14 19.16
N VAL A 458 9.21 61.70 18.86
CA VAL A 458 9.81 61.62 17.52
C VAL A 458 10.13 60.18 17.11
N LEU A 459 10.67 59.34 18.01
CA LEU A 459 10.97 57.94 17.69
C LEU A 459 9.70 57.12 17.42
N LEU A 460 8.65 57.34 18.19
CA LEU A 460 7.38 56.61 18.08
C LEU A 460 6.43 57.20 17.03
N ASN A 461 6.84 58.23 16.29
CA ASN A 461 5.98 59.01 15.40
C ASN A 461 4.71 59.52 16.12
N SER A 462 4.82 59.83 17.41
CA SER A 462 3.74 60.34 18.25
C SER A 462 3.88 61.86 18.41
N GLY A 463 2.77 62.59 18.17
CA GLY A 463 2.72 64.04 18.31
C GLY A 463 2.62 64.56 19.75
N ILE A 464 2.88 63.70 20.75
CA ILE A 464 2.78 64.02 22.17
C ILE A 464 4.11 64.63 22.63
N GLY A 465 4.17 65.97 22.69
CA GLY A 465 5.30 66.70 23.23
C GLY A 465 4.96 68.16 23.50
N GLU A 466 4.83 68.52 24.79
CA GLU A 466 4.54 69.89 25.25
C GLU A 466 5.80 70.79 25.28
N GLY A 467 6.69 70.66 24.29
CA GLY A 467 7.90 71.48 24.25
C GLY A 467 8.74 71.25 23.00
N ALA A 468 8.87 72.28 22.17
CA ALA A 468 9.74 72.29 21.01
C ALA A 468 11.08 73.00 21.31
N PRO A 469 12.21 72.53 20.77
CA PRO A 469 13.51 73.20 20.97
C PRO A 469 13.51 74.62 20.38
N ARG A 470 13.82 75.60 21.24
CA ARG A 470 13.91 77.02 20.85
C ARG A 470 15.27 77.37 20.27
N SER A 471 16.37 76.84 20.84
CA SER A 471 17.72 77.14 20.37
C SER A 471 18.02 76.55 18.98
N PHE A 472 18.75 77.31 18.14
CA PHE A 472 19.12 76.87 16.79
C PHE A 472 19.91 75.56 16.79
N SER A 473 20.84 75.39 17.75
CA SER A 473 21.60 74.16 17.95
C SER A 473 20.72 72.96 18.28
N ALA A 474 19.71 73.14 19.15
CA ALA A 474 18.78 72.06 19.50
C ALA A 474 17.82 71.73 18.36
N ARG A 475 17.43 72.71 17.52
CA ARG A 475 16.64 72.46 16.31
C ARG A 475 17.38 71.60 15.29
N ILE A 476 18.66 71.88 15.04
CA ILE A 476 19.48 71.06 14.14
C ILE A 476 19.64 69.64 14.71
N LEU A 477 19.93 69.50 16.00
CA LEU A 477 20.01 68.19 16.66
C LEU A 477 18.67 67.43 16.57
N GLY A 478 17.55 68.13 16.77
CA GLY A 478 16.20 67.57 16.62
C GLY A 478 15.87 67.12 15.19
N MET A 479 16.30 67.87 14.16
CA MET A 479 16.15 67.47 12.75
C MET A 479 16.96 66.21 12.42
N VAL A 480 18.21 66.13 12.90
CA VAL A 480 19.05 64.93 12.71
C VAL A 480 18.47 63.73 13.45
N TRP A 481 17.98 63.93 14.67
CA TRP A 481 17.30 62.89 15.44
C TRP A 481 16.05 62.36 14.73
N ALA A 482 15.22 63.24 14.16
CA ALA A 482 14.06 62.85 13.37
C ALA A 482 14.45 62.04 12.12
N GLY A 483 15.54 62.43 11.44
CA GLY A 483 16.09 61.65 10.33
C GLY A 483 16.55 60.25 10.76
N PHE A 484 17.26 60.15 11.88
CA PHE A 484 17.70 58.87 12.45
C PHE A 484 16.50 57.98 12.84
N ALA A 485 15.48 58.54 13.50
CA ALA A 485 14.26 57.83 13.88
C ALA A 485 13.55 57.25 12.64
N MET A 486 13.40 58.04 11.57
CA MET A 486 12.81 57.57 10.31
C MET A 486 13.61 56.43 9.67
N ILE A 487 14.95 56.48 9.70
CA ILE A 487 15.81 55.41 9.19
C ILE A 487 15.62 54.12 10.00
N ILE A 488 15.53 54.20 11.33
CA ILE A 488 15.32 53.03 12.18
C ILE A 488 13.94 52.39 11.90
N VAL A 489 12.88 53.18 11.81
CA VAL A 489 11.54 52.69 11.49
C VAL A 489 11.50 52.06 10.09
N ALA A 490 12.09 52.71 9.09
CA ALA A 490 12.17 52.18 7.73
C ALA A 490 13.00 50.88 7.65
N SER A 491 14.07 50.77 8.44
CA SER A 491 14.90 49.55 8.49
C SER A 491 14.15 48.40 9.17
N TYR A 492 13.36 48.69 10.21
CA TYR A 492 12.51 47.70 10.86
C TYR A 492 11.44 47.16 9.90
N THR A 493 10.73 48.05 9.19
CA THR A 493 9.70 47.63 8.23
C THR A 493 10.28 46.87 7.04
N ALA A 494 11.46 47.27 6.55
CA ALA A 494 12.17 46.55 5.49
C ALA A 494 12.61 45.15 5.93
N ASN A 495 13.18 45.01 7.13
CA ASN A 495 13.64 43.70 7.60
C ASN A 495 12.49 42.76 7.97
N LEU A 496 11.39 43.30 8.52
CA LEU A 496 10.15 42.54 8.73
C LEU A 496 9.60 41.98 7.41
N ALA A 497 9.56 42.82 6.37
CA ALA A 497 9.11 42.38 5.05
C ALA A 497 10.02 41.30 4.44
N ALA A 498 11.35 41.45 4.58
CA ALA A 498 12.32 40.45 4.13
C ALA A 498 12.16 39.11 4.87
N PHE A 499 11.95 39.16 6.18
CA PHE A 499 11.75 37.96 7.00
C PHE A 499 10.51 37.17 6.58
N LEU A 500 9.38 37.85 6.35
CA LEU A 500 8.14 37.21 5.91
C LEU A 500 8.26 36.53 4.53
N VAL A 501 9.19 36.99 3.68
CA VAL A 501 9.47 36.37 2.38
C VAL A 501 10.39 35.16 2.50
N LEU A 502 11.34 35.20 3.44
CA LEU A 502 12.37 34.18 3.62
C LEU A 502 11.95 33.01 4.53
N ASP A 503 10.98 33.22 5.43
CA ASP A 503 10.44 32.18 6.31
C ASP A 503 9.49 31.22 5.57
N ARG A 504 9.95 30.71 4.42
CA ARG A 504 9.29 29.59 3.76
C ARG A 504 9.63 28.32 4.52
N PRO A 505 8.64 27.51 4.92
CA PRO A 505 8.92 26.21 5.52
C PRO A 505 9.79 25.39 4.57
N GLU A 506 10.62 24.49 5.12
CA GLU A 506 11.46 23.60 4.32
C GLU A 506 10.64 22.95 3.20
N GLU A 507 11.19 22.94 1.99
CA GLU A 507 10.51 22.32 0.86
C GLU A 507 10.20 20.86 1.18
N ARG A 508 8.95 20.47 0.91
CA ARG A 508 8.52 19.08 1.03
C ARG A 508 9.39 18.20 0.13
N ILE A 509 9.47 16.92 0.48
CA ILE A 509 10.18 15.92 -0.32
C ILE A 509 9.73 16.03 -1.78
N THR A 510 10.67 16.27 -2.67
CA THR A 510 10.40 16.49 -4.09
C THR A 510 10.00 15.20 -4.82
N GLY A 511 10.44 14.05 -4.31
CA GLY A 511 10.08 12.73 -4.81
C GLY A 511 11.16 11.69 -4.48
N ILE A 512 11.20 10.59 -5.24
CA ILE A 512 12.11 9.47 -5.00
C ILE A 512 13.61 9.80 -5.16
N ASN A 513 13.94 10.87 -5.88
CA ASN A 513 15.32 11.31 -6.10
C ASN A 513 15.79 12.35 -5.08
N ASP A 514 14.98 12.64 -4.06
CA ASP A 514 15.34 13.60 -3.02
C ASP A 514 16.61 13.15 -2.27
N PRO A 515 17.58 14.05 -2.03
CA PRO A 515 18.79 13.73 -1.29
C PRO A 515 18.53 13.14 0.10
N ARG A 516 17.44 13.56 0.78
CA ARG A 516 17.06 13.07 2.12
C ARG A 516 16.67 11.59 2.10
N LEU A 517 16.16 11.10 0.97
CA LEU A 517 15.84 9.69 0.76
C LEU A 517 17.02 8.90 0.22
N ARG A 518 17.78 9.46 -0.73
CA ARG A 518 18.91 8.78 -1.36
C ARG A 518 20.09 8.55 -0.41
N ASN A 519 20.32 9.49 0.50
CA ASN A 519 21.32 9.40 1.54
C ASN A 519 20.62 9.22 2.90
N PRO A 520 20.29 7.96 3.29
CA PRO A 520 19.58 7.70 4.52
C PRO A 520 20.36 8.21 5.74
N SER A 521 19.65 8.86 6.65
CA SER A 521 20.18 9.30 7.94
C SER A 521 19.23 8.87 9.05
N ASP A 522 19.75 8.54 10.22
CA ASP A 522 18.92 8.13 11.37
C ASP A 522 17.98 9.25 11.87
N LYS A 523 18.22 10.50 11.45
CA LYS A 523 17.33 11.64 11.73
C LYS A 523 16.06 11.61 10.88
N PHE A 524 16.09 11.00 9.70
CA PHE A 524 14.97 10.98 8.76
C PHE A 524 14.55 9.54 8.46
N ILE A 525 13.65 9.03 9.30
CA ILE A 525 13.16 7.65 9.21
C ILE A 525 12.03 7.55 8.18
N TYR A 526 12.19 6.64 7.23
CA TYR A 526 11.18 6.28 6.24
C TYR A 526 11.09 4.77 6.07
N ALA A 527 9.89 4.28 5.76
CA ALA A 527 9.59 2.86 5.77
C ALA A 527 8.46 2.50 4.78
N THR A 528 8.28 1.20 4.58
CA THR A 528 7.14 0.62 3.86
C THR A 528 6.58 -0.58 4.64
N VAL A 529 5.62 -1.30 4.06
CA VAL A 529 5.07 -2.52 4.67
C VAL A 529 5.89 -3.74 4.25
N LYS A 530 6.19 -4.63 5.20
CA LYS A 530 6.92 -5.87 4.95
C LYS A 530 6.16 -6.79 4.00
N GLN A 531 6.89 -7.57 3.20
CA GLN A 531 6.31 -8.60 2.33
C GLN A 531 5.23 -8.04 1.40
N SER A 532 5.43 -6.81 0.95
CA SER A 532 4.54 -6.11 0.03
C SER A 532 5.13 -6.09 -1.38
N SER A 533 4.32 -5.65 -2.35
CA SER A 533 4.81 -5.34 -3.70
C SER A 533 5.90 -4.26 -3.68
N VAL A 534 5.82 -3.30 -2.75
CA VAL A 534 6.80 -2.22 -2.55
C VAL A 534 8.13 -2.76 -2.04
N ASP A 535 8.09 -3.65 -1.05
CA ASP A 535 9.27 -4.34 -0.51
C ASP A 535 10.01 -5.13 -1.61
N ILE A 536 9.28 -5.91 -2.42
CA ILE A 536 9.84 -6.62 -3.59
C ILE A 536 10.48 -5.65 -4.59
N TYR A 537 9.83 -4.52 -4.86
CA TYR A 537 10.34 -3.52 -5.80
C TYR A 537 11.70 -2.96 -5.36
N PHE A 538 11.83 -2.52 -4.10
CA PHE A 538 13.07 -1.98 -3.58
C PHE A 538 14.17 -3.04 -3.41
N ARG A 539 13.80 -4.28 -3.09
CA ARG A 539 14.74 -5.40 -3.04
C ARG A 539 15.36 -5.71 -4.40
N ARG A 540 14.58 -5.55 -5.48
CA ARG A 540 15.01 -5.85 -6.86
C ARG A 540 15.88 -4.74 -7.46
N GLN A 541 15.62 -3.49 -7.13
CA GLN A 541 16.30 -2.35 -7.74
C GLN A 541 17.69 -2.13 -7.11
N VAL A 542 18.75 -2.43 -7.85
CA VAL A 542 20.14 -2.32 -7.37
C VAL A 542 20.51 -0.87 -7.01
N GLU A 543 20.02 0.10 -7.78
CA GLU A 543 20.24 1.55 -7.56
C GLU A 543 19.64 2.09 -6.25
N LEU A 544 18.64 1.40 -5.70
CA LEU A 544 17.93 1.80 -4.47
C LEU A 544 18.31 0.91 -3.27
N SER A 545 19.37 0.10 -3.41
CA SER A 545 19.80 -0.85 -2.38
C SER A 545 20.17 -0.19 -1.04
N THR A 546 20.72 1.03 -1.06
CA THR A 546 21.00 1.81 0.16
C THR A 546 19.71 2.17 0.89
N MET A 547 18.68 2.61 0.15
CA MET A 547 17.37 2.90 0.70
C MET A 547 16.71 1.65 1.25
N TYR A 548 16.81 0.53 0.53
CA TYR A 548 16.25 -0.75 0.96
C TYR A 548 16.79 -1.19 2.33
N ARG A 549 18.10 -1.15 2.53
CA ARG A 549 18.74 -1.50 3.82
C ARG A 549 18.31 -0.61 4.97
N HIS A 550 17.99 0.65 4.70
CA HIS A 550 17.48 1.57 5.71
C HIS A 550 16.02 1.26 6.08
N MET A 551 15.17 1.00 5.07
CA MET A 551 13.76 0.66 5.27
C MET A 551 13.58 -0.70 5.94
N GLU A 552 14.40 -1.69 5.59
CA GLU A 552 14.32 -3.06 6.12
C GLU A 552 14.31 -3.11 7.66
N LYS A 553 14.99 -2.16 8.31
CA LYS A 553 15.05 -2.02 9.78
C LYS A 553 13.77 -1.43 10.40
N HIS A 554 12.99 -0.67 9.62
CA HIS A 554 11.88 0.16 10.10
C HIS A 554 10.52 -0.20 9.46
N ASN A 555 10.47 -1.25 8.63
CA ASN A 555 9.24 -1.66 7.95
C ASN A 555 8.15 -2.12 8.94
N TYR A 556 6.90 -1.81 8.61
CA TYR A 556 5.70 -2.14 9.41
C TYR A 556 5.00 -3.38 8.86
N GLU A 557 4.13 -4.03 9.65
CA GLU A 557 3.37 -5.21 9.19
C GLU A 557 2.11 -4.82 8.40
N SER A 558 1.50 -3.66 8.71
CA SER A 558 0.28 -3.17 8.06
C SER A 558 0.39 -1.70 7.68
N ALA A 559 -0.32 -1.32 6.61
CA ALA A 559 -0.43 0.07 6.17
C ALA A 559 -1.07 0.97 7.24
N ALA A 560 -2.07 0.46 7.97
CA ALA A 560 -2.77 1.24 9.01
C ALA A 560 -1.83 1.66 10.16
N GLU A 561 -0.92 0.77 10.58
CA GLU A 561 0.08 1.06 11.60
C GLU A 561 1.08 2.11 11.12
N ALA A 562 1.54 2.00 9.87
CA ALA A 562 2.49 2.94 9.28
C ALA A 562 1.88 4.35 9.14
N ILE A 563 0.63 4.45 8.68
CA ILE A 563 -0.08 5.73 8.57
C ILE A 563 -0.24 6.38 9.95
N GLN A 564 -0.58 5.61 10.98
CA GLN A 564 -0.67 6.12 12.34
C GLN A 564 0.70 6.57 12.87
N ALA A 565 1.78 5.85 12.55
CA ALA A 565 3.13 6.24 12.92
C ALA A 565 3.57 7.57 12.27
N VAL A 566 3.12 7.86 11.05
CA VAL A 566 3.33 9.17 10.40
C VAL A 566 2.56 10.27 11.15
N ARG A 567 1.30 10.02 11.52
CA ARG A 567 0.51 10.98 12.33
C ARG A 567 1.16 11.26 13.69
N ASP A 568 1.73 10.24 14.31
CA ASP A 568 2.41 10.32 15.61
C ASP A 568 3.82 10.96 15.55
N ASN A 569 4.31 11.39 14.38
CA ASN A 569 5.70 11.85 14.15
C ASN A 569 6.79 10.81 14.47
N LYS A 570 6.44 9.51 14.54
CA LYS A 570 7.43 8.43 14.72
C LYS A 570 8.09 8.06 13.39
N LEU A 571 7.35 8.21 12.29
CA LEU A 571 7.79 7.98 10.93
C LEU A 571 7.69 9.29 10.14
N HIS A 572 8.76 9.71 9.47
CA HIS A 572 8.78 10.98 8.76
C HIS A 572 8.17 10.87 7.36
N ALA A 573 8.39 9.73 6.69
CA ALA A 573 7.82 9.44 5.38
C ALA A 573 7.43 7.97 5.24
N PHE A 574 6.27 7.73 4.61
CA PHE A 574 5.76 6.40 4.33
C PHE A 574 5.59 6.21 2.82
N ILE A 575 6.17 5.14 2.28
CA ILE A 575 6.11 4.84 0.84
C ILE A 575 5.11 3.73 0.59
N TRP A 576 4.05 4.02 -0.18
CA TRP A 576 2.97 3.08 -0.46
C TRP A 576 2.22 3.39 -1.76
N ASP A 577 1.26 2.53 -2.10
CA ASP A 577 0.40 2.68 -3.28
C ASP A 577 -0.44 3.97 -3.19
N SER A 578 -0.45 4.74 -4.27
CA SER A 578 -1.05 6.09 -4.29
C SER A 578 -2.55 6.08 -4.04
N ALA A 579 -3.25 5.06 -4.54
CA ALA A 579 -4.70 4.98 -4.38
C ALA A 579 -5.13 4.89 -2.90
N VAL A 580 -4.29 4.30 -2.04
CA VAL A 580 -4.52 4.23 -0.58
C VAL A 580 -4.11 5.54 0.07
N LEU A 581 -2.94 6.08 -0.29
CA LEU A 581 -2.39 7.28 0.33
C LEU A 581 -3.16 8.56 -0.01
N GLU A 582 -3.65 8.69 -1.24
CA GLU A 582 -4.49 9.81 -1.67
C GLU A 582 -5.81 9.83 -0.88
N PHE A 583 -6.43 8.65 -0.66
CA PHE A 583 -7.63 8.51 0.17
C PHE A 583 -7.37 8.91 1.63
N GLU A 584 -6.27 8.45 2.22
CA GLU A 584 -5.92 8.79 3.62
C GLU A 584 -5.59 10.27 3.80
N ALA A 585 -4.89 10.87 2.84
CA ALA A 585 -4.61 12.30 2.83
C ALA A 585 -5.89 13.12 2.70
N SER A 586 -6.86 12.64 1.90
CA SER A 586 -8.12 13.35 1.66
C SER A 586 -9.11 13.26 2.83
N GLN A 587 -8.99 12.25 3.70
CA GLN A 587 -9.93 12.01 4.79
C GLN A 587 -9.77 12.99 5.96
N LYS A 588 -8.53 13.25 6.42
CA LYS A 588 -8.26 14.06 7.63
C LYS A 588 -7.47 15.34 7.36
N CYS A 589 -6.97 15.54 6.13
CA CYS A 589 -6.21 16.72 5.67
C CYS A 589 -4.96 17.08 6.53
N ASP A 590 -4.53 16.21 7.44
CA ASP A 590 -3.34 16.32 8.28
C ASP A 590 -2.09 15.70 7.61
N LEU A 591 -2.31 14.83 6.63
CA LEU A 591 -1.29 14.18 5.83
C LEU A 591 -1.37 14.68 4.38
N VAL A 592 -0.24 14.66 3.69
CA VAL A 592 -0.14 15.04 2.28
C VAL A 592 0.73 14.04 1.53
N THR A 593 0.33 13.71 0.31
CA THR A 593 1.17 12.96 -0.62
C THR A 593 2.15 13.92 -1.30
N THR A 594 3.36 13.44 -1.58
CA THR A 594 4.46 14.25 -2.13
C THR A 594 5.18 13.52 -3.26
N GLY A 595 5.71 14.32 -4.19
CA GLY A 595 6.41 13.85 -5.38
C GLY A 595 5.54 13.27 -6.49
N GLU A 596 6.18 13.02 -7.63
CA GLU A 596 5.53 12.34 -8.76
C GLU A 596 5.36 10.85 -8.50
N LEU A 597 4.29 10.28 -9.08
CA LEU A 597 4.05 8.84 -9.07
C LEU A 597 5.18 8.10 -9.77
N PHE A 598 5.95 7.33 -9.00
CA PHE A 598 6.98 6.44 -9.53
C PHE A 598 6.50 4.99 -9.49
N PHE A 599 7.15 4.10 -10.24
CA PHE A 599 6.72 2.70 -10.37
C PHE A 599 5.21 2.57 -10.71
N ARG A 600 4.82 3.15 -11.86
CA ARG A 600 3.43 3.07 -12.34
C ARG A 600 3.05 1.61 -12.59
N SER A 601 1.96 1.19 -11.96
CA SER A 601 1.41 -0.15 -12.05
C SER A 601 -0.12 -0.09 -12.06
N GLY A 602 -0.77 -1.23 -11.94
CA GLY A 602 -2.23 -1.28 -11.87
C GLY A 602 -2.68 -2.43 -10.98
N PHE A 603 -3.88 -2.28 -10.42
CA PHE A 603 -4.58 -3.36 -9.75
C PHE A 603 -5.35 -4.19 -10.76
N GLY A 604 -5.27 -5.50 -10.61
CA GLY A 604 -5.96 -6.47 -11.48
C GLY A 604 -6.57 -7.60 -10.67
N ILE A 605 -7.58 -8.24 -11.25
CA ILE A 605 -8.18 -9.46 -10.70
C ILE A 605 -7.25 -10.62 -11.03
N GLY A 606 -6.90 -11.43 -10.02
CA GLY A 606 -6.04 -12.60 -10.17
C GLY A 606 -6.86 -13.87 -10.34
N MET A 607 -6.49 -14.72 -11.29
CA MET A 607 -7.09 -16.03 -11.52
C MET A 607 -6.00 -17.08 -11.71
N ARG A 608 -6.32 -18.36 -11.48
CA ARG A 608 -5.41 -19.46 -11.86
C ARG A 608 -5.12 -19.40 -13.37
N LYS A 609 -3.93 -19.86 -13.76
CA LYS A 609 -3.57 -19.97 -15.17
C LYS A 609 -4.57 -20.85 -15.91
N ASP A 610 -4.84 -20.49 -17.16
CA ASP A 610 -5.79 -21.15 -18.04
C ASP A 610 -7.26 -21.11 -17.55
N SER A 611 -7.58 -20.26 -16.56
CA SER A 611 -8.95 -20.09 -16.10
C SER A 611 -9.86 -19.60 -17.25
N PRO A 612 -11.01 -20.26 -17.48
CA PRO A 612 -11.92 -19.90 -18.58
C PRO A 612 -12.57 -18.52 -18.39
N TRP A 613 -12.64 -18.05 -17.15
CA TRP A 613 -13.28 -16.78 -16.79
C TRP A 613 -12.47 -15.56 -17.22
N LYS A 614 -11.16 -15.71 -17.45
CA LYS A 614 -10.24 -14.58 -17.63
C LYS A 614 -10.62 -13.65 -18.78
N GLN A 615 -11.02 -14.21 -19.93
CA GLN A 615 -11.39 -13.40 -21.09
C GLN A 615 -12.66 -12.60 -20.81
N ASN A 616 -13.68 -13.23 -20.23
CA ASN A 616 -14.95 -12.59 -19.91
C ASN A 616 -14.78 -11.51 -18.83
N VAL A 617 -14.00 -11.78 -17.78
CA VAL A 617 -13.68 -10.78 -16.73
C VAL A 617 -12.95 -9.58 -17.33
N SER A 618 -11.96 -9.83 -18.20
CA SER A 618 -11.20 -8.74 -18.83
C SER A 618 -12.09 -7.86 -19.71
N LEU A 619 -13.00 -8.45 -20.49
CA LEU A 619 -13.97 -7.70 -21.31
C LEU A 619 -14.97 -6.93 -20.44
N ALA A 620 -15.44 -7.51 -19.34
CA ALA A 620 -16.36 -6.84 -18.42
C ALA A 620 -15.70 -5.63 -17.72
N ILE A 621 -14.41 -5.72 -17.37
CA ILE A 621 -13.65 -4.58 -16.81
C ILE A 621 -13.50 -3.47 -17.85
N LEU A 622 -13.15 -3.81 -19.09
CA LEU A 622 -13.04 -2.82 -20.17
C LEU A 622 -14.37 -2.12 -20.43
N SER A 623 -15.47 -2.87 -20.52
CA SER A 623 -16.82 -2.31 -20.66
C SER A 623 -17.19 -1.41 -19.48
N SER A 624 -16.75 -1.74 -18.26
CA SER A 624 -16.95 -0.92 -17.05
C SER A 624 -16.10 0.36 -17.02
N HIS A 625 -15.00 0.42 -17.76
CA HIS A 625 -14.27 1.66 -18.00
C HIS A 625 -14.97 2.52 -19.06
N GLU A 626 -15.43 1.90 -20.16
CA GLU A 626 -16.08 2.60 -21.26
C GLU A 626 -17.41 3.25 -20.87
N ASN A 627 -18.19 2.60 -19.99
CA ASN A 627 -19.47 3.11 -19.53
C ASN A 627 -19.39 4.07 -18.34
N GLY A 628 -18.19 4.38 -17.85
CA GLY A 628 -17.97 5.30 -16.72
C GLY A 628 -18.18 4.70 -15.32
N PHE A 629 -18.61 3.43 -15.20
CA PHE A 629 -18.86 2.80 -13.89
C PHE A 629 -17.62 2.80 -12.97
N MET A 630 -16.43 2.60 -13.53
CA MET A 630 -15.20 2.62 -12.74
C MET A 630 -14.87 4.03 -12.19
N GLU A 631 -15.24 5.08 -12.91
CA GLU A 631 -15.08 6.47 -12.47
C GLU A 631 -16.06 6.81 -11.33
N ASP A 632 -17.30 6.33 -11.43
CA ASP A 632 -18.30 6.50 -10.37
C ASP A 632 -17.87 5.82 -9.06
N LEU A 633 -17.32 4.60 -9.15
CA LEU A 633 -16.76 3.92 -7.99
C LEU A 633 -15.58 4.69 -7.38
N ASP A 634 -14.71 5.26 -8.20
CA ASP A 634 -13.56 6.03 -7.74
C ASP A 634 -13.98 7.31 -7.00
N LYS A 635 -14.97 8.03 -7.54
CA LYS A 635 -15.57 9.21 -6.88
C LYS A 635 -16.25 8.84 -5.57
N THR A 636 -16.96 7.71 -5.54
CA THR A 636 -17.72 7.29 -4.37
C THR A 636 -16.82 6.84 -3.22
N TRP A 637 -15.77 6.06 -3.51
CA TRP A 637 -14.96 5.38 -2.49
C TRP A 637 -13.60 6.02 -2.23
N VAL A 638 -12.93 6.57 -3.25
CA VAL A 638 -11.54 7.05 -3.14
C VAL A 638 -11.48 8.57 -3.03
N ARG A 639 -12.19 9.31 -3.89
CA ARG A 639 -12.25 10.78 -3.88
C ARG A 639 -13.48 11.30 -3.18
N TYR A 640 -13.72 10.80 -1.98
CA TYR A 640 -14.92 11.14 -1.21
C TYR A 640 -14.91 12.59 -0.68
N GLN A 641 -13.73 13.13 -0.35
CA GLN A 641 -13.59 14.44 0.28
C GLN A 641 -12.42 15.20 -0.33
N GLU A 642 -12.65 16.41 -0.81
CA GLU A 642 -11.57 17.27 -1.30
C GLU A 642 -11.05 18.15 -0.17
N CYS A 643 -9.78 17.97 0.22
CA CYS A 643 -9.11 18.91 1.09
C CYS A 643 -8.81 20.19 0.30
N ASP A 644 -9.30 21.34 0.78
CA ASP A 644 -9.06 22.62 0.12
C ASP A 644 -7.55 22.92 0.13
N SER A 645 -6.95 22.98 -1.06
CA SER A 645 -5.52 23.21 -1.27
C SER A 645 -5.13 24.69 -1.13
N ARG A 646 -5.92 25.47 -0.41
CA ARG A 646 -5.75 26.91 -0.17
C ARG A 646 -4.59 27.28 0.78
N SER A 647 -3.53 26.47 0.86
CA SER A 647 -2.39 26.74 1.76
C SER A 647 -1.11 27.14 1.04
N ASN A 648 -1.21 27.99 0.02
CA ASN A 648 -0.07 28.72 -0.55
C ASN A 648 -0.31 30.24 -0.52
N ALA A 649 -1.21 30.74 0.35
CA ALA A 649 -1.16 32.15 0.68
C ALA A 649 0.17 32.40 1.42
N PRO A 650 0.95 33.43 1.04
CA PRO A 650 2.15 33.81 1.81
C PRO A 650 1.74 33.97 3.26
N ALA A 651 2.59 33.54 4.20
CA ALA A 651 2.32 33.52 5.63
C ALA A 651 1.64 34.84 6.05
N THR A 652 0.32 34.83 6.17
CA THR A 652 -0.40 35.99 6.66
C THR A 652 -0.04 36.11 8.13
N LEU A 653 0.30 37.32 8.58
CA LEU A 653 0.52 37.57 10.00
C LEU A 653 -0.75 37.15 10.75
N THR A 654 -0.69 36.01 11.44
CA THR A 654 -1.83 35.52 12.20
C THR A 654 -1.94 36.30 13.51
N PHE A 655 -3.10 36.20 14.17
CA PHE A 655 -3.29 36.77 15.50
C PHE A 655 -2.21 36.29 16.49
N GLU A 656 -1.75 35.04 16.37
CA GLU A 656 -0.71 34.47 17.23
C GLU A 656 0.64 35.18 17.05
N ASN A 657 1.01 35.55 15.82
CA ASN A 657 2.27 36.26 15.54
C ASN A 657 2.30 37.67 16.16
N MET A 658 1.13 38.32 16.26
CA MET A 658 0.98 39.66 16.84
C MET A 658 0.57 39.65 18.32
N ALA A 659 0.30 38.48 18.90
CA ALA A 659 -0.14 38.36 20.29
C ALA A 659 0.84 38.97 21.29
N GLY A 660 2.15 38.86 21.04
CA GLY A 660 3.19 39.49 21.86
C GLY A 660 3.06 41.01 21.98
N VAL A 661 2.64 41.68 20.90
CA VAL A 661 2.41 43.14 20.88
C VAL A 661 1.23 43.52 21.77
N PHE A 662 0.11 42.78 21.68
CA PHE A 662 -1.06 43.02 22.52
C PHE A 662 -0.78 42.75 24.00
N MET A 663 0.00 41.72 24.32
CA MET A 663 0.43 41.43 25.69
C MET A 663 1.30 42.56 26.27
N LEU A 664 2.15 43.18 25.46
CA LEU A 664 2.94 44.34 25.87
C LEU A 664 2.04 45.53 26.22
N VAL A 665 1.03 45.82 25.39
CA VAL A 665 0.04 46.87 25.66
C VAL A 665 -0.72 46.60 26.96
N ALA A 666 -1.18 45.37 27.18
CA ALA A 666 -1.84 44.97 28.42
C ALA A 666 -0.94 45.17 29.65
N GLY A 667 0.33 44.76 29.56
CA GLY A 667 1.33 45.03 30.59
C GLY A 667 1.54 46.53 30.84
N GLY A 668 1.55 47.34 29.78
CA GLY A 668 1.62 48.80 29.87
C GLY A 668 0.44 49.44 30.61
N ILE A 669 -0.78 48.94 30.39
CA ILE A 669 -1.98 49.40 31.12
C ILE A 669 -1.86 49.06 32.61
N VAL A 670 -1.44 47.84 32.96
CA VAL A 670 -1.23 47.43 34.35
C VAL A 670 -0.16 48.28 35.03
N ALA A 671 0.96 48.54 34.34
CA ALA A 671 2.00 49.43 34.84
C ALA A 671 1.49 50.87 35.02
N GLY A 672 0.65 51.37 34.10
CA GLY A 672 0.01 52.68 34.21
C GLY A 672 -0.91 52.79 35.44
N ILE A 673 -1.71 51.75 35.72
CA ILE A 673 -2.54 51.67 36.93
C ILE A 673 -1.66 51.70 38.19
N PHE A 674 -0.52 51.03 38.18
CA PHE A 674 0.42 51.07 39.30
C PHE A 674 1.08 52.45 39.47
N LEU A 675 1.49 53.09 38.37
CA LEU A 675 2.10 54.41 38.37
C LEU A 675 1.16 55.49 38.87
N ILE A 676 -0.14 55.46 38.53
CA ILE A 676 -1.09 56.46 39.04
C ILE A 676 -1.25 56.36 40.57
N PHE A 677 -1.21 55.15 41.15
CA PHE A 677 -1.19 55.00 42.62
C PHE A 677 0.07 55.62 43.24
N ILE A 678 1.24 55.40 42.62
CA ILE A 678 2.50 56.01 43.05
C ILE A 678 2.44 57.54 42.95
N GLU A 679 1.93 58.09 41.85
CA GLU A 679 1.80 59.54 41.65
C GLU A 679 0.87 60.18 42.68
N ILE A 680 -0.28 59.56 42.96
CA ILE A 680 -1.20 60.03 43.99
C ILE A 680 -0.52 60.01 45.36
N ALA A 681 0.20 58.94 45.70
CA ALA A 681 0.92 58.84 46.96
C ALA A 681 2.05 59.88 47.07
N TYR A 682 2.83 60.05 45.99
CA TYR A 682 3.92 61.02 45.92
C TYR A 682 3.41 62.46 46.03
N LYS A 683 2.35 62.82 45.29
CA LYS A 683 1.72 64.13 45.34
C LYS A 683 1.14 64.41 46.72
N ARG A 684 0.41 63.45 47.31
CA ARG A 684 -0.14 63.57 48.67
C ARG A 684 0.96 63.77 49.73
N HIS A 685 2.08 63.07 49.61
CA HIS A 685 3.22 63.23 50.53
C HIS A 685 3.91 64.59 50.35
N LYS A 686 4.09 65.05 49.10
CA LYS A 686 4.66 66.37 48.79
C LYS A 686 3.76 67.50 49.29
N ASP A 687 2.45 67.38 49.12
CA ASP A 687 1.47 68.36 49.59
C ASP A 687 1.38 68.38 51.12
N ALA A 688 1.48 67.22 51.80
CA ALA A 688 1.59 67.15 53.25
C ALA A 688 2.86 67.87 53.76
N ARG A 689 4.01 67.66 53.09
CA ARG A 689 5.28 68.32 53.42
C ARG A 689 5.23 69.84 53.18
N ARG A 690 4.58 70.29 52.09
CA ARG A 690 4.34 71.72 51.83
C ARG A 690 3.46 72.36 52.90
N LYS A 691 2.37 71.70 53.31
CA LYS A 691 1.49 72.17 54.39
C LYS A 691 2.25 72.28 55.72
N GLN A 692 3.11 71.31 56.06
CA GLN A 692 3.99 71.39 57.25
C GLN A 692 4.98 72.56 57.17
N MET A 693 5.59 72.78 56.00
CA MET A 693 6.55 73.87 55.81
C MET A 693 5.88 75.25 55.85
N GLN A 694 4.65 75.38 55.34
CA GLN A 694 3.84 76.60 55.44
C GLN A 694 3.42 76.91 56.89
N LEU A 695 3.03 75.89 57.67
CA LEU A 695 2.74 76.04 59.10
C LEU A 695 3.98 76.47 59.90
N ALA A 696 5.15 75.91 59.59
CA ALA A 696 6.41 76.33 60.20
C ALA A 696 6.78 77.80 59.85
N PHE A 697 6.57 78.22 58.60
CA PHE A 697 6.82 79.61 58.18
C PHE A 697 5.84 80.59 58.82
N ALA A 698 4.58 80.20 58.98
CA ALA A 698 3.57 80.99 59.68
C ALA A 698 3.92 81.16 61.17
N ALA A 699 4.37 80.11 61.85
CA ALA A 699 4.83 80.19 63.24
C ALA A 699 6.07 81.09 63.41
N VAL A 700 7.03 81.04 62.48
CA VAL A 700 8.22 81.92 62.48
C VAL A 700 7.85 83.39 62.26
N ASN A 701 6.87 83.68 61.39
CA ASN A 701 6.40 85.05 61.16
C ASN A 701 5.63 85.62 62.37
N VAL A 702 4.88 84.78 63.11
CA VAL A 702 4.25 85.18 64.38
C VAL A 702 5.29 85.45 65.47
N TRP A 703 6.33 84.62 65.57
CA TRP A 703 7.44 84.84 66.50
C TRP A 703 8.21 86.13 66.20
N ARG A 704 8.42 86.44 64.91
CA ARG A 704 9.06 87.69 64.45
C ARG A 704 8.26 88.95 64.80
N LYS A 705 6.92 88.88 64.82
CA LYS A 705 6.05 90.03 65.19
C LYS A 705 6.10 90.40 66.68
N ASN A 706 6.46 89.46 67.56
CA ASN A 706 6.49 89.70 69.01
C ASN A 706 7.81 90.29 69.53
N LEU A 707 8.82 90.50 68.68
CA LEU A 707 10.19 90.92 69.08
C LEU A 707 10.58 92.36 68.68
N GLN A 708 9.65 93.18 68.19
CA GLN A 708 9.93 94.60 67.88
C GLN A 708 9.40 95.54 68.98
N PRO A 709 10.24 96.35 69.65
CA PRO A 709 9.82 97.46 70.51
C PRO A 709 9.49 98.73 69.68
N TYR A 710 8.46 99.48 70.11
CA TYR A 710 8.09 100.84 69.66
C TYR A 710 9.24 101.85 69.87
N PRO A 711 9.39 102.91 69.03
CA PRO A 711 8.65 104.16 69.30
C PRO A 711 8.32 105.12 68.09
N THR A 712 7.32 105.98 68.36
CA THR A 712 7.13 107.42 68.02
C THR A 712 7.14 107.98 66.58
N ASP A 713 5.94 108.45 66.20
CA ASP A 713 5.58 109.81 65.73
C ASP A 713 5.68 110.33 64.26
N ILE A 714 4.48 110.66 63.76
CA ILE A 714 4.00 111.90 63.08
C ILE A 714 3.99 112.01 61.54
N THR A 715 2.79 112.39 61.05
CA THR A 715 2.28 112.79 59.70
C THR A 715 1.91 111.63 58.76
N GLY A 716 0.62 111.31 58.52
CA GLY A 716 -0.40 112.07 57.77
C GLY A 716 -0.39 111.58 56.31
N GLN A 717 -1.38 110.96 55.68
CA GLN A 717 -2.84 111.11 55.73
C GLN A 717 -3.54 109.86 55.14
N LEU A 718 -4.75 109.59 55.61
CA LEU A 718 -5.66 108.49 55.24
C LEU A 718 -6.29 108.62 53.84
N ASN A 719 -6.59 107.47 53.21
CA ASN A 719 -7.94 107.06 52.75
C ASN A 719 -7.86 105.61 52.18
N LEU A 720 -8.32 104.56 52.87
CA LEU A 720 -9.70 104.05 53.03
C LEU A 720 -10.37 103.59 51.73
N SER A 721 -10.32 102.27 51.45
CA SER A 721 -11.51 101.44 51.18
C SER A 721 -11.11 99.97 50.98
N ASP A 722 -11.25 99.20 52.06
CA ASP A 722 -11.55 97.75 52.06
C ASP A 722 -13.08 97.59 51.83
N PRO A 723 -13.64 96.44 51.39
CA PRO A 723 -13.59 95.25 52.23
C PRO A 723 -13.64 93.85 51.57
N SER A 724 -13.31 92.89 52.43
CA SER A 724 -13.89 91.53 52.60
C SER A 724 -13.50 90.43 51.59
N VAL A 725 -12.71 89.41 51.99
CA VAL A 725 -12.97 88.31 52.96
C VAL A 725 -13.83 87.19 52.35
N SER A 726 -13.12 86.11 52.01
CA SER A 726 -13.41 84.70 52.32
C SER A 726 -14.73 84.07 51.89
N THR A 727 -14.63 83.02 51.08
CA THR A 727 -15.13 81.68 51.48
C THR A 727 -14.47 80.60 50.62
N VAL A 728 -13.70 79.74 51.30
CA VAL A 728 -13.39 78.38 50.88
C VAL A 728 -14.26 77.50 51.76
N VAL A 729 -15.04 76.59 51.17
CA VAL A 729 -15.07 75.13 51.41
C VAL A 729 -15.93 74.52 50.31
#